data_AF-A0AAN4Y8K5-F1
#
_entry.id   AF-A0AAN4Y8K5-F1
#
_cell.length_a   1.000
_cell.length_b   1.000
_cell.length_c   1.000
_cell.angle_alpha   90.00
_cell.angle_beta   90.00
_cell.angle_gamma   90.00
#
_symmetry.space_group_name_H-M   'P 1'
#
loop_
_entity.id
_entity.type
_entity.pdbx_description
1 polymer ?
#
loop_
_entity_poly.entity_id
_entity_poly.type
_entity_poly.pdbx_seq_one_letter_code
_entity_poly.pdbx_strand_id
1 'polypeptide(L)'
;MPEDKSSAATRRLDQVSAHLSPQRLPPDYADVRSQISTLRKIAATPDINRRGYIRQKQAGKLWVRERLEELLDRDSFQEIGSLSGTVTWEKTGPMREKPVSFVPSNNVQGMGKLRGRRVLLTADDFSLRSGHADGATAGKTNYLEKLALALKLPVVKLVDGSSGGGSVTTITKAGWSYLPYVTMYKHVVDQLNQGIPNLGAIGLGAARVVSCHFSVMAADIGSLFNAGPEVVKGATFEEGLDFQSLGGPLIHCTNGTIDNLAANEAECYEQIRTVLGFLPNCGRETPPVIASNDPEDREDEALRRIIPRRQTRMYNPRTIITSVVDHDSWFEIGALWGRTAIGGLARLGGRPIGVISLNCEVNSGALDAAGSQKLTRLLKLCDVMNLPVLQFIDVRKSPRLLSLLRHLLCDMLANIIVAGYAIGTVAERTATMRWGVELAKAYYSTTMPIFNVITRRAYGVAGGIMLGARDPVMQVAWPSGQWGSLPLEGGIEVAHRHELREAEKEGRKAELYQELEEEYRRLMNPVRTANAFGVEEIIDPKDTRKVCCAWARHVTESKKELANLQVAIDVSGNGQLTSSPSDATKFKDITLFLTSNELSKNFTISNGTEPKGNAYVGPVLEINPSTNVQQVNWNWPECLVGDEHSGSGSARGSYNISIHQSFKWDGKDYYTIFDLPVNITNAISKSDDRVDCKLLENDLLKPDEIAASNDTLPGQPWVDADASDGGNSSSSSGGGETNSGGRVRGTMKQWGLFAMVVGGLLLV
;
A
#
# COMPACT_ATOMS: atom_id res chain seq x y z
N MET A 1 63.46 -26.38 66.78
CA MET A 1 62.59 -26.07 65.63
C MET A 1 62.38 -27.35 64.82
N PRO A 2 61.20 -27.98 64.87
CA PRO A 2 60.79 -28.95 63.87
C PRO A 2 60.00 -28.22 62.78
N GLU A 3 60.48 -28.27 61.53
CA GLU A 3 59.75 -27.74 60.38
C GLU A 3 58.45 -28.52 60.16
N ASP A 4 57.38 -27.76 60.00
CA ASP A 4 55.99 -28.17 59.95
C ASP A 4 55.68 -28.97 58.68
N LYS A 5 55.82 -30.31 58.76
CA LYS A 5 55.52 -31.24 57.65
C LYS A 5 54.05 -31.20 57.21
N SER A 6 53.16 -30.62 58.02
CA SER A 6 51.75 -30.41 57.66
C SER A 6 51.62 -29.36 56.55
N SER A 7 52.33 -28.22 56.67
CA SER A 7 52.33 -27.14 55.69
C SER A 7 52.78 -27.56 54.28
N ALA A 8 53.76 -28.46 54.19
CA ALA A 8 54.29 -28.94 52.91
C ALA A 8 53.35 -29.96 52.24
N ALA A 9 52.64 -30.77 53.03
CA ALA A 9 51.64 -31.71 52.53
C ALA A 9 50.39 -30.98 52.01
N THR A 10 49.92 -29.95 52.72
CA THR A 10 48.77 -29.12 52.30
C THR A 10 49.10 -28.34 51.02
N ARG A 11 50.31 -27.76 50.91
CA ARG A 11 50.75 -27.09 49.66
C ARG A 11 50.88 -28.04 48.47
N ARG A 12 51.31 -29.29 48.70
CA ARG A 12 51.35 -30.32 47.65
C ARG A 12 49.95 -30.80 47.27
N LEU A 13 49.03 -30.94 48.23
CA LEU A 13 47.62 -31.24 47.98
C LEU A 13 46.90 -30.12 47.24
N ASP A 14 47.20 -28.86 47.52
CA ASP A 14 46.67 -27.69 46.79
C ASP A 14 47.27 -27.57 45.38
N GLN A 15 48.55 -27.89 45.19
CA GLN A 15 49.17 -27.95 43.85
C GLN A 15 48.63 -29.12 43.00
N VAL A 16 48.38 -30.27 43.64
CA VAL A 16 47.84 -31.47 42.99
C VAL A 16 46.34 -31.32 42.73
N SER A 17 45.57 -30.67 43.61
CA SER A 17 44.16 -30.36 43.38
C SER A 17 43.98 -29.32 42.27
N ALA A 18 44.87 -28.32 42.17
CA ALA A 18 44.89 -27.35 41.07
C ALA A 18 45.24 -27.98 39.71
N HIS A 19 46.01 -29.07 39.68
CA HIS A 19 46.32 -29.83 38.46
C HIS A 19 45.26 -30.90 38.10
N LEU A 20 44.43 -31.33 39.05
CA LEU A 20 43.45 -32.41 38.86
C LEU A 20 41.99 -31.95 38.79
N SER A 21 41.68 -30.68 39.09
CA SER A 21 40.36 -30.14 38.80
C SER A 21 40.23 -29.90 37.30
N PRO A 22 39.35 -30.60 36.55
CA PRO A 22 39.02 -30.19 35.19
C PRO A 22 38.59 -28.73 35.29
N GLN A 23 39.21 -27.83 34.53
CA GLN A 23 38.95 -26.39 34.58
C GLN A 23 37.45 -26.12 34.45
N ARG A 24 36.76 -26.09 35.59
CA ARG A 24 35.30 -26.18 35.63
C ARG A 24 34.77 -24.83 35.17
N LEU A 25 33.88 -24.85 34.18
CA LEU A 25 33.20 -23.63 33.74
C LEU A 25 32.35 -23.10 34.91
N PRO A 26 32.21 -21.76 35.04
CA PRO A 26 31.36 -21.18 36.06
C PRO A 26 29.92 -21.71 35.92
N PRO A 27 29.22 -22.06 37.02
CA PRO A 27 27.86 -22.59 36.95
C PRO A 27 26.82 -21.54 36.49
N ASP A 28 27.18 -20.25 36.54
CA ASP A 28 26.32 -19.10 36.26
C ASP A 28 26.63 -18.40 34.92
N TYR A 29 27.48 -19.01 34.08
CA TYR A 29 27.94 -18.44 32.81
C TYR A 29 28.53 -17.01 32.95
N ALA A 30 29.11 -16.67 34.10
CA ALA A 30 29.67 -15.34 34.35
C ALA A 30 30.75 -14.94 33.35
N ASP A 31 31.53 -15.91 32.87
CA ASP A 31 32.51 -15.74 31.80
C ASP A 31 31.87 -15.27 30.49
N VAL A 32 30.81 -15.94 30.05
CA VAL A 32 30.06 -15.57 28.83
C VAL A 32 29.34 -14.24 29.01
N ARG A 33 28.74 -13.98 30.18
CA ARG A 33 28.09 -12.70 30.49
C ARG A 33 29.08 -11.52 30.46
N SER A 34 30.29 -11.73 30.97
CA SER A 34 31.37 -10.74 30.89
C SER A 34 31.79 -10.46 29.45
N GLN A 35 31.86 -11.50 28.60
CA GLN A 35 32.14 -11.33 27.17
C GLN A 35 31.03 -10.52 26.49
N ILE A 36 29.76 -10.86 26.73
CA ILE A 36 28.60 -10.13 26.19
C ILE A 36 28.65 -8.65 26.57
N SER A 37 28.90 -8.35 27.85
CA SER A 37 29.01 -6.97 28.33
C SER A 37 30.15 -6.22 27.64
N THR A 38 31.30 -6.87 27.49
CA THR A 38 32.47 -6.29 26.81
C THR A 38 32.18 -5.97 25.34
N LEU A 39 31.61 -6.94 24.61
CA LEU A 39 31.26 -6.78 23.19
C LEU A 39 30.20 -5.69 22.98
N ARG A 40 29.16 -5.64 23.84
CA ARG A 40 28.15 -4.57 23.80
C ARG A 40 28.75 -3.20 24.07
N LYS A 41 29.66 -3.10 25.03
CA LYS A 41 30.36 -1.85 25.32
C LYS A 41 31.15 -1.37 24.11
N ILE A 42 31.91 -2.25 23.46
CA ILE A 42 32.66 -1.94 22.23
C ILE A 42 31.72 -1.49 21.10
N ALA A 43 30.57 -2.14 20.91
CA ALA A 43 29.60 -1.74 19.90
C ALA A 43 28.89 -0.41 20.18
N ALA A 44 28.74 -0.04 21.46
CA ALA A 44 28.06 1.17 21.90
C ALA A 44 28.98 2.41 21.92
N THR A 45 30.30 2.23 22.05
CA THR A 45 31.27 3.33 22.04
C THR A 45 31.90 3.53 20.67
N PRO A 46 31.90 4.76 20.11
CA PRO A 46 32.60 5.04 18.86
C PRO A 46 34.12 4.98 19.07
N ASP A 47 34.83 4.36 18.12
CA ASP A 47 36.29 4.39 18.09
C ASP A 47 36.77 5.69 17.43
N ILE A 48 37.14 6.67 18.25
CA ILE A 48 37.53 8.02 17.84
C ILE A 48 38.79 8.01 16.95
N ASN A 49 39.64 7.00 17.09
CA ASN A 49 40.88 6.88 16.31
C ASN A 49 40.64 6.25 14.93
N ARG A 50 39.45 5.72 14.67
CA ARG A 50 39.14 5.06 13.42
C ARG A 50 38.99 6.07 12.30
N ARG A 51 39.74 5.86 11.21
CA ARG A 51 39.70 6.73 10.01
C ARG A 51 38.28 6.98 9.48
N GLY A 52 37.40 5.97 9.52
CA GLY A 52 36.02 6.09 9.07
C GLY A 52 35.19 7.07 9.92
N TYR A 53 35.34 7.00 11.24
CA TYR A 53 34.64 7.90 12.17
C TYR A 53 35.12 9.35 12.03
N ILE A 54 36.44 9.55 11.94
CA ILE A 54 37.04 10.88 11.72
C ILE A 54 36.52 11.50 10.42
N ARG A 55 36.51 10.74 9.32
CA ARG A 55 35.99 11.21 8.02
C ARG A 55 34.50 11.56 8.08
N GLN A 56 33.71 10.74 8.77
CA GLN A 56 32.27 10.99 8.94
C GLN A 56 32.01 12.32 9.67
N LYS A 57 32.72 12.56 10.78
CA LYS A 57 32.62 13.81 11.53
C LYS A 57 33.18 15.02 10.78
N GLN A 58 34.28 14.86 10.04
CA GLN A 58 34.82 15.93 9.17
C GLN A 58 33.87 16.31 8.05
N ALA A 59 33.04 15.37 7.57
CA ALA A 59 32.00 15.63 6.57
C ALA A 59 30.71 16.24 7.16
N GLY A 60 30.69 16.56 8.46
CA GLY A 60 29.51 17.13 9.13
C GLY A 60 28.36 16.14 9.37
N LYS A 61 28.58 14.84 9.15
CA LYS A 61 27.56 13.79 9.32
C LYS A 61 27.50 13.30 10.77
N LEU A 62 26.29 13.05 11.26
CA LEU A 62 26.10 12.37 12.54
C LEU A 62 26.54 10.91 12.48
N TRP A 63 27.01 10.39 13.61
CA TRP A 63 27.29 8.96 13.77
C TRP A 63 25.98 8.17 13.88
N VAL A 64 26.00 6.89 13.50
CA VAL A 64 24.78 6.08 13.39
C VAL A 64 23.93 6.09 14.66
N ARG A 65 24.53 5.98 15.86
CA ARG A 65 23.78 5.96 17.13
C ARG A 65 23.24 7.33 17.51
N GLU A 66 23.94 8.41 17.20
CA GLU A 66 23.45 9.78 17.39
C GLU A 66 22.20 10.02 16.52
N ARG A 67 22.18 9.51 15.29
CA ARG A 67 20.97 9.56 14.44
C ARG A 67 19.80 8.80 15.03
N LEU A 68 20.06 7.66 15.71
CA LEU A 68 19.00 6.90 16.38
C LEU A 68 18.43 7.67 17.57
N GLU A 69 19.29 8.30 18.36
CA GLU A 69 18.90 9.12 19.50
C GLU A 69 18.11 10.36 19.07
N GLU A 70 18.47 10.96 17.93
CA GLU A 70 17.74 12.11 17.40
C GLU A 70 16.41 11.73 16.77
N LEU A 71 16.29 10.56 16.12
CA LEU A 71 15.07 10.12 15.44
C LEU A 71 14.02 9.47 16.36
N LEU A 72 14.46 8.66 17.33
CA LEU A 72 13.57 7.89 18.19
C LEU A 72 13.21 8.63 19.48
N ASP A 73 12.13 8.20 20.12
CA ASP A 73 11.78 8.68 21.46
C ASP A 73 12.88 8.26 22.45
N ARG A 74 13.16 9.11 23.45
CA ARG A 74 14.20 8.87 24.47
C ARG A 74 14.03 7.48 25.12
N ASP A 75 15.15 6.77 25.26
CA ASP A 75 15.23 5.44 25.88
C ASP A 75 14.31 4.36 25.29
N SER A 76 13.84 4.55 24.05
CA SER A 76 12.91 3.60 23.40
C SER A 76 13.59 2.53 22.55
N PHE A 77 14.86 2.74 22.19
CA PHE A 77 15.56 1.88 21.24
C PHE A 77 15.99 0.54 21.86
N GLN A 78 15.58 -0.55 21.22
CA GLN A 78 15.94 -1.93 21.57
C GLN A 78 16.69 -2.55 20.39
N GLU A 79 18.01 -2.65 20.53
CA GLU A 79 18.87 -3.19 19.47
C GLU A 79 18.71 -4.72 19.34
N ILE A 80 18.43 -5.17 18.13
CA ILE A 80 18.39 -6.59 17.77
C ILE A 80 19.75 -6.96 17.19
N GLY A 81 20.35 -8.05 17.67
CA GLY A 81 21.66 -8.51 17.18
C GLY A 81 22.83 -7.57 17.51
N SER A 82 22.89 -7.06 18.74
CA SER A 82 23.97 -6.18 19.23
C SER A 82 25.35 -6.84 19.32
N LEU A 83 25.39 -8.17 19.35
CA LEU A 83 26.62 -8.97 19.36
C LEU A 83 27.03 -9.46 17.97
N SER A 84 26.25 -9.16 16.94
CA SER A 84 26.53 -9.60 15.58
C SER A 84 27.69 -8.80 14.99
N GLY A 85 28.71 -9.50 14.49
CA GLY A 85 29.89 -8.90 13.90
C GLY A 85 31.03 -9.92 13.78
N THR A 86 32.22 -9.45 13.44
CA THR A 86 33.41 -10.29 13.35
C THR A 86 34.19 -10.19 14.65
N VAL A 87 34.36 -11.33 15.34
CA VAL A 87 35.13 -11.44 16.58
C VAL A 87 36.39 -12.25 16.32
N THR A 88 37.53 -11.75 16.80
CA THR A 88 38.76 -12.56 16.91
C THR A 88 38.83 -13.17 18.30
N TRP A 89 38.82 -14.50 18.35
CA TRP A 89 38.88 -15.27 19.59
C TRP A 89 40.31 -15.72 19.87
N GLU A 90 40.72 -15.64 21.13
CA GLU A 90 41.95 -16.23 21.63
C GLU A 90 41.61 -17.36 22.60
N LYS A 91 42.24 -18.51 22.37
CA LYS A 91 42.06 -19.69 23.19
C LYS A 91 42.86 -19.53 24.49
N THR A 92 42.16 -19.34 25.60
CA THR A 92 42.74 -19.18 26.94
C THR A 92 42.73 -20.47 27.76
N GLY A 93 42.06 -21.52 27.27
CA GLY A 93 42.07 -22.87 27.83
C GLY A 93 41.43 -23.91 26.91
N PRO A 94 41.37 -25.20 27.31
CA PRO A 94 40.76 -26.26 26.50
C PRO A 94 39.28 -26.02 26.18
N MET A 95 38.52 -25.36 27.08
CA MET A 95 37.10 -25.00 26.89
C MET A 95 36.83 -23.49 27.08
N ARG A 96 37.87 -22.65 27.05
CA ARG A 96 37.74 -21.19 27.28
C ARG A 96 38.37 -20.41 26.14
N GLU A 97 37.62 -19.48 25.63
CA GLU A 97 38.06 -18.50 24.64
C GLU A 97 37.69 -17.11 25.12
N LYS A 98 38.49 -16.11 24.77
CA LYS A 98 38.24 -14.71 25.11
C LYS A 98 38.23 -13.89 23.82
N PRO A 99 37.30 -12.92 23.68
CA PRO A 99 37.34 -11.99 22.55
C PRO A 99 38.54 -11.05 22.71
N VAL A 100 39.42 -11.03 21.70
CA VAL A 100 40.58 -10.11 21.63
C VAL A 100 40.19 -8.82 20.93
N SER A 101 39.45 -8.94 19.82
CA SER A 101 38.96 -7.80 19.07
C SER A 101 37.56 -8.07 18.53
N PHE A 102 36.78 -7.01 18.37
CA PHE A 102 35.42 -7.08 17.86
C PHE A 102 35.15 -5.93 16.91
N VAL A 103 34.64 -6.27 15.73
CA VAL A 103 34.09 -5.31 14.78
C VAL A 103 32.59 -5.59 14.68
N PRO A 104 31.72 -4.72 15.20
CA PRO A 104 30.29 -4.92 15.11
C PRO A 104 29.82 -4.86 13.65
N SER A 105 28.65 -5.45 13.39
CA SER A 105 28.02 -5.33 12.08
C SER A 105 27.72 -3.87 11.78
N ASN A 106 28.06 -3.43 10.56
CA ASN A 106 27.86 -2.04 10.12
C ASN A 106 26.39 -1.69 9.79
N ASN A 107 25.44 -2.55 10.13
CA ASN A 107 24.01 -2.27 10.02
C ASN A 107 23.35 -2.48 11.40
N VAL A 108 23.04 -1.37 12.04
CA VAL A 108 22.36 -1.30 13.33
C VAL A 108 20.87 -1.49 13.08
N GLN A 109 20.25 -2.44 13.77
CA GLN A 109 18.84 -2.77 13.59
C GLN A 109 18.16 -2.94 14.94
N GLY A 110 16.89 -2.61 15.00
CA GLY A 110 16.14 -2.75 16.25
C GLY A 110 14.71 -2.29 16.15
N MET A 111 14.08 -2.25 17.31
CA MET A 111 12.78 -1.63 17.51
C MET A 111 12.94 -0.32 18.26
N GLY A 112 12.08 0.65 17.98
CA GLY A 112 12.01 1.90 18.71
C GLY A 112 10.59 2.42 18.77
N LYS A 113 10.41 3.58 19.43
CA LYS A 113 9.17 4.35 19.35
C LYS A 113 9.43 5.67 18.64
N LEU A 114 8.45 6.10 17.85
CA LEU A 114 8.41 7.39 17.19
C LEU A 114 7.07 8.03 17.53
N ARG A 115 7.08 9.10 18.33
CA ARG A 115 5.87 9.76 18.87
C ARG A 115 4.93 8.74 19.54
N GLY A 116 5.50 7.84 20.34
CA GLY A 116 4.79 6.76 21.06
C GLY A 116 4.50 5.51 20.23
N ARG A 117 4.64 5.56 18.90
CA ARG A 117 4.31 4.46 17.99
C ARG A 117 5.50 3.54 17.76
N ARG A 118 5.29 2.23 17.89
CA ARG A 118 6.35 1.23 17.65
C ARG A 118 6.74 1.17 16.18
N VAL A 119 8.03 1.19 15.91
CA VAL A 119 8.61 1.07 14.57
C VAL A 119 9.81 0.14 14.58
N LEU A 120 10.04 -0.54 13.46
CA LEU A 120 11.28 -1.24 13.18
C LEU A 120 12.23 -0.30 12.45
N LEU A 121 13.52 -0.44 12.72
CA LEU A 121 14.51 0.46 12.17
C LEU A 121 15.76 -0.28 11.72
N THR A 122 16.32 0.15 10.59
CA THR A 122 17.64 -0.23 10.08
C THR A 122 18.44 1.03 9.78
N ALA A 123 19.67 1.08 10.27
CA ALA A 123 20.58 2.19 10.08
C ALA A 123 21.98 1.70 9.70
N ASP A 124 22.55 2.26 8.64
CA ASP A 124 23.91 1.93 8.21
C ASP A 124 24.95 2.78 8.94
N ASP A 125 26.03 2.13 9.39
CA ASP A 125 27.19 2.78 9.99
C ASP A 125 28.30 2.97 8.95
N PHE A 126 28.43 4.20 8.43
CA PHE A 126 29.47 4.55 7.47
C PHE A 126 30.89 4.45 8.08
N SER A 127 31.06 4.62 9.39
CA SER A 127 32.38 4.54 10.03
C SER A 127 33.01 3.14 9.90
N LEU A 128 32.17 2.12 9.69
CA LEU A 128 32.53 0.71 9.56
C LEU A 128 32.56 0.29 8.09
N ARG A 129 33.75 0.38 7.49
CA ARG A 129 33.99 0.05 6.08
C ARG A 129 33.06 0.81 5.12
N SER A 130 32.72 2.08 5.40
CA SER A 130 31.81 2.87 4.56
C SER A 130 30.43 2.23 4.37
N GLY A 131 30.02 1.39 5.33
CA GLY A 131 28.76 0.66 5.27
C GLY A 131 28.70 -0.42 4.18
N HIS A 132 29.82 -0.93 3.65
CA HIS A 132 29.80 -1.98 2.61
C HIS A 132 29.11 -3.27 3.07
N ALA A 133 28.48 -3.99 2.12
CA ALA A 133 27.72 -5.21 2.40
C ALA A 133 28.51 -6.34 3.09
N ASP A 134 29.83 -6.36 2.94
CA ASP A 134 30.71 -7.36 3.56
C ASP A 134 31.11 -7.07 5.01
N GLY A 135 30.73 -5.91 5.53
CA GLY A 135 30.69 -5.58 6.96
C GLY A 135 29.32 -5.81 7.60
N ALA A 136 28.29 -6.06 6.77
CA ALA A 136 26.93 -6.35 7.21
C ALA A 136 26.74 -7.86 7.34
N THR A 137 25.76 -8.28 8.15
CA THR A 137 25.33 -9.68 8.21
C THR A 137 23.96 -9.80 7.53
N ALA A 138 23.91 -10.47 6.37
CA ALA A 138 22.67 -10.64 5.59
C ALA A 138 21.51 -11.26 6.40
N GLY A 139 21.83 -12.17 7.33
CA GLY A 139 20.85 -12.77 8.24
C GLY A 139 20.12 -11.76 9.12
N LYS A 140 20.81 -10.68 9.54
CA LYS A 140 20.24 -9.62 10.38
C LYS A 140 19.17 -8.85 9.62
N THR A 141 19.52 -8.34 8.43
CA THR A 141 18.58 -7.64 7.53
C THR A 141 17.40 -8.50 7.14
N ASN A 142 17.63 -9.76 6.75
CA ASN A 142 16.54 -10.68 6.41
C ASN A 142 15.61 -10.94 7.60
N TYR A 143 16.13 -11.02 8.81
CA TYR A 143 15.32 -11.20 10.01
C TYR A 143 14.41 -9.98 10.27
N LEU A 144 14.94 -8.75 10.20
CA LEU A 144 14.15 -7.54 10.42
C LEU A 144 13.03 -7.37 9.38
N GLU A 145 13.33 -7.61 8.10
CA GLU A 145 12.33 -7.50 7.03
C GLU A 145 11.22 -8.57 7.16
N LYS A 146 11.55 -9.76 7.68
CA LYS A 146 10.55 -10.79 8.05
C LYS A 146 9.78 -10.42 9.30
N LEU A 147 10.44 -9.81 10.29
CA LEU A 147 9.83 -9.37 11.54
C LEU A 147 8.79 -8.27 11.28
N ALA A 148 9.05 -7.37 10.34
CA ALA A 148 8.09 -6.36 9.89
C ALA A 148 6.81 -6.97 9.36
N LEU A 149 6.92 -8.03 8.54
CA LEU A 149 5.76 -8.77 8.04
C LEU A 149 4.99 -9.48 9.16
N ALA A 150 5.70 -10.11 10.09
CA ALA A 150 5.09 -10.85 11.19
C ALA A 150 4.36 -9.94 12.20
N LEU A 151 4.97 -8.80 12.55
CA LEU A 151 4.42 -7.84 13.52
C LEU A 151 3.54 -6.76 12.88
N LYS A 152 3.55 -6.65 11.55
CA LYS A 152 2.87 -5.59 10.79
C LYS A 152 3.23 -4.20 11.29
N LEU A 153 4.52 -3.97 11.56
CA LEU A 153 5.02 -2.69 12.07
C LEU A 153 5.72 -1.88 10.98
N PRO A 154 5.58 -0.54 10.97
CA PRO A 154 6.31 0.33 10.06
C PRO A 154 7.82 0.14 10.14
N VAL A 155 8.50 0.29 9.00
CA VAL A 155 9.95 0.16 8.87
C VAL A 155 10.56 1.50 8.44
N VAL A 156 11.55 1.97 9.21
CA VAL A 156 12.35 3.15 8.89
C VAL A 156 13.77 2.73 8.50
N LYS A 157 14.25 3.20 7.35
CA LYS A 157 15.53 2.83 6.75
C LYS A 157 16.43 4.06 6.64
N LEU A 158 17.43 4.16 7.51
CA LEU A 158 18.48 5.17 7.45
C LEU A 158 19.68 4.61 6.68
N VAL A 159 19.90 5.08 5.46
CA VAL A 159 20.87 4.49 4.54
C VAL A 159 22.02 5.46 4.31
N ASP A 160 23.12 5.28 5.03
CA ASP A 160 24.33 6.11 4.86
C ASP A 160 25.54 5.27 4.44
N GLY A 161 25.31 4.07 3.90
CA GLY A 161 26.37 3.17 3.47
C GLY A 161 26.17 2.65 2.06
N SER A 162 27.24 2.15 1.45
CA SER A 162 27.17 1.36 0.20
C SER A 162 26.61 -0.06 0.43
N SER A 163 25.85 -0.27 1.50
CA SER A 163 25.35 -1.56 2.01
C SER A 163 24.41 -2.28 1.04
N GLY A 164 23.86 -1.56 0.07
CA GLY A 164 23.07 -2.12 -1.04
C GLY A 164 23.90 -2.63 -2.23
N GLY A 165 25.20 -2.33 -2.26
CA GLY A 165 26.13 -2.76 -3.31
C GLY A 165 26.89 -4.05 -2.95
N GLY A 166 27.35 -4.78 -3.97
CA GLY A 166 28.23 -5.93 -3.76
C GLY A 166 29.64 -5.51 -3.32
N SER A 167 30.33 -6.37 -2.57
CA SER A 167 31.75 -6.20 -2.26
C SER A 167 32.58 -7.26 -2.99
N VAL A 168 33.60 -6.80 -3.73
CA VAL A 168 34.56 -7.68 -4.43
C VAL A 168 35.35 -8.53 -3.44
N THR A 169 35.63 -8.03 -2.23
CA THR A 169 36.39 -8.79 -1.22
C THR A 169 35.62 -10.00 -0.69
N THR A 170 34.31 -10.08 -0.93
CA THR A 170 33.49 -11.27 -0.62
C THR A 170 33.97 -12.49 -1.41
N ILE A 171 34.47 -12.30 -2.64
CA ILE A 171 35.00 -13.39 -3.48
C ILE A 171 36.21 -14.03 -2.81
N THR A 172 37.14 -13.21 -2.30
CA THR A 172 38.31 -13.70 -1.57
C THR A 172 37.92 -14.43 -0.28
N LYS A 173 36.91 -13.93 0.44
CA LYS A 173 36.42 -14.57 1.68
C LYS A 173 35.72 -15.91 1.40
N ALA A 174 34.95 -16.00 0.33
CA ALA A 174 34.20 -17.20 -0.04
C ALA A 174 35.07 -18.24 -0.77
N GLY A 175 36.12 -17.81 -1.47
CA GLY A 175 36.95 -18.66 -2.31
C GLY A 175 36.39 -18.90 -3.72
N TRP A 176 35.25 -18.28 -4.06
CA TRP A 176 34.56 -18.42 -5.35
C TRP A 176 33.68 -17.19 -5.61
N SER A 177 33.33 -16.96 -6.88
CA SER A 177 32.38 -15.91 -7.28
C SER A 177 30.93 -16.39 -7.11
N TYR A 178 30.11 -15.61 -6.43
CA TYR A 178 28.71 -15.95 -6.17
C TYR A 178 27.75 -15.27 -7.14
N LEU A 179 26.57 -15.89 -7.34
CA LEU A 179 25.45 -15.25 -8.02
C LEU A 179 24.73 -14.29 -7.06
N PRO A 180 24.55 -13.00 -7.42
CA PRO A 180 24.11 -11.95 -6.49
C PRO A 180 22.59 -11.93 -6.30
N TYR A 181 22.02 -12.95 -5.66
CA TYR A 181 20.60 -12.98 -5.32
C TYR A 181 20.25 -11.98 -4.19
N VAL A 182 19.25 -11.11 -4.42
CA VAL A 182 18.78 -10.13 -3.44
C VAL A 182 17.65 -10.72 -2.59
N THR A 183 18.02 -11.60 -1.65
CA THR A 183 17.05 -12.39 -0.86
C THR A 183 16.05 -11.57 -0.04
N MET A 184 16.42 -10.38 0.43
CA MET A 184 15.53 -9.48 1.17
C MET A 184 14.42 -8.85 0.32
N TYR A 185 14.62 -8.73 -1.00
CA TYR A 185 13.76 -7.88 -1.84
C TYR A 185 12.32 -8.41 -1.93
N LYS A 186 12.16 -9.73 -1.90
CA LYS A 186 10.83 -10.36 -1.82
C LYS A 186 10.06 -9.87 -0.59
N HIS A 187 10.71 -9.84 0.58
CA HIS A 187 10.07 -9.40 1.83
C HIS A 187 9.72 -7.91 1.78
N VAL A 188 10.59 -7.08 1.21
CA VAL A 188 10.31 -5.64 1.01
C VAL A 188 9.08 -5.46 0.12
N VAL A 189 9.00 -6.15 -1.02
CA VAL A 189 7.83 -6.07 -1.91
C VAL A 189 6.56 -6.57 -1.21
N ASP A 190 6.64 -7.67 -0.47
CA ASP A 190 5.51 -8.19 0.31
C ASP A 190 5.04 -7.18 1.38
N GLN A 191 5.94 -6.42 1.99
CA GLN A 191 5.59 -5.33 2.93
C GLN A 191 4.92 -4.15 2.22
N LEU A 192 5.45 -3.74 1.07
CA LEU A 192 4.87 -2.65 0.28
C LEU A 192 3.44 -3.00 -0.15
N ASN A 193 3.23 -4.21 -0.66
CA ASN A 193 1.91 -4.66 -1.11
C ASN A 193 0.89 -4.83 0.04
N GLN A 194 1.35 -5.12 1.27
CA GLN A 194 0.49 -5.19 2.46
C GLN A 194 0.23 -3.83 3.11
N GLY A 195 0.79 -2.75 2.56
CA GLY A 195 0.69 -1.41 3.12
C GLY A 195 1.37 -1.22 4.46
N ILE A 196 2.47 -1.93 4.69
CA ILE A 196 3.34 -1.67 5.84
C ILE A 196 4.23 -0.47 5.47
N PRO A 197 4.13 0.69 6.17
CA PRO A 197 4.87 1.88 5.82
C PRO A 197 6.37 1.61 5.81
N ASN A 198 7.03 1.96 4.71
CA ASN A 198 8.46 1.86 4.53
C ASN A 198 8.95 3.27 4.24
N LEU A 199 9.75 3.83 5.14
CA LEU A 199 10.22 5.22 5.08
C LEU A 199 11.74 5.22 4.98
N GLY A 200 12.29 5.84 3.94
CA GLY A 200 13.74 5.88 3.69
C GLY A 200 14.33 7.27 3.88
N ALA A 201 15.52 7.35 4.48
CA ALA A 201 16.31 8.59 4.54
C ALA A 201 17.81 8.37 4.30
N ILE A 202 18.40 9.38 3.65
CA ILE A 202 19.84 9.55 3.33
C ILE A 202 20.34 8.50 2.34
N GLY A 203 21.31 8.86 1.50
CA GLY A 203 21.66 8.15 0.27
C GLY A 203 23.09 7.65 0.27
N LEU A 204 23.22 6.37 -0.12
CA LEU A 204 24.34 5.70 -0.80
C LEU A 204 23.92 4.28 -1.24
N GLY A 205 22.92 3.68 -0.58
CA GLY A 205 22.28 2.41 -0.94
C GLY A 205 21.03 2.59 -1.80
N ALA A 206 21.21 2.95 -3.09
CA ALA A 206 20.18 3.42 -4.01
C ALA A 206 18.86 2.62 -3.98
N ALA A 207 18.93 1.30 -4.17
CA ALA A 207 17.73 0.48 -4.24
C ALA A 207 16.92 0.47 -2.93
N ARG A 208 17.56 0.49 -1.75
CA ARG A 208 16.87 0.38 -0.46
C ARG A 208 16.02 1.61 -0.15
N VAL A 209 16.54 2.81 -0.48
CA VAL A 209 15.85 4.08 -0.25
C VAL A 209 14.69 4.27 -1.23
N VAL A 210 14.89 3.84 -2.49
CA VAL A 210 13.86 3.93 -3.54
C VAL A 210 12.76 2.89 -3.37
N SER A 211 13.06 1.72 -2.78
CA SER A 211 12.07 0.70 -2.42
C SER A 211 11.31 1.05 -1.12
N CYS A 212 10.84 2.29 -1.01
CA CYS A 212 10.06 2.81 0.11
C CYS A 212 8.78 3.50 -0.39
N HIS A 213 7.78 3.55 0.49
CA HIS A 213 6.53 4.29 0.25
C HIS A 213 6.79 5.81 0.20
N PHE A 214 7.70 6.28 1.04
CA PHE A 214 8.16 7.66 1.06
C PHE A 214 9.67 7.70 1.32
N SER A 215 10.37 8.57 0.61
CA SER A 215 11.81 8.78 0.76
C SER A 215 12.18 10.27 0.83
N VAL A 216 13.14 10.60 1.69
CA VAL A 216 13.64 11.96 1.89
C VAL A 216 15.16 11.99 1.85
N MET A 217 15.75 13.05 1.30
CA MET A 217 17.19 13.25 1.27
C MET A 217 17.58 14.61 1.84
N ALA A 218 18.63 14.63 2.66
CA ALA A 218 19.21 15.84 3.21
C ALA A 218 20.06 16.57 2.15
N ALA A 219 19.88 17.88 2.02
CA ALA A 219 20.52 18.71 1.00
C ALA A 219 22.03 18.89 1.21
N ASP A 220 22.47 18.89 2.46
CA ASP A 220 23.85 19.11 2.90
C ASP A 220 24.76 17.89 2.68
N ILE A 221 24.24 16.68 2.92
CA ILE A 221 25.07 15.47 3.00
C ILE A 221 24.61 14.31 2.10
N GLY A 222 23.40 14.36 1.55
CA GLY A 222 22.81 13.26 0.79
C GLY A 222 23.48 13.07 -0.57
N SER A 223 23.62 11.81 -1.00
CA SER A 223 24.06 11.48 -2.36
C SER A 223 23.52 10.11 -2.78
N LEU A 224 23.05 9.92 -3.99
CA LEU A 224 22.47 8.65 -4.44
C LEU A 224 22.97 8.34 -5.84
N PHE A 225 23.41 7.12 -6.11
CA PHE A 225 23.78 6.70 -7.46
C PHE A 225 23.83 5.18 -7.54
N ASN A 226 23.67 4.65 -8.75
CA ASN A 226 23.78 3.21 -8.99
C ASN A 226 25.23 2.71 -8.92
N ALA A 227 26.18 3.55 -9.32
CA ALA A 227 27.61 3.26 -9.31
C ALA A 227 28.39 4.53 -8.95
N GLY A 228 29.48 4.38 -8.21
CA GLY A 228 30.30 5.53 -7.80
C GLY A 228 31.07 6.18 -8.97
N PRO A 229 31.57 7.42 -8.80
CA PRO A 229 32.21 8.19 -9.88
C PRO A 229 33.34 7.45 -10.60
N GLU A 230 34.18 6.71 -9.88
CA GLU A 230 35.27 5.93 -10.48
C GLU A 230 34.77 4.81 -11.40
N VAL A 231 33.63 4.19 -11.07
CA VAL A 231 33.01 3.15 -11.90
C VAL A 231 32.37 3.79 -13.14
N VAL A 232 31.73 4.94 -12.98
CA VAL A 232 31.15 5.72 -14.09
C VAL A 232 32.25 6.14 -15.05
N LYS A 233 33.37 6.65 -14.54
CA LYS A 233 34.56 6.97 -15.32
C LYS A 233 35.05 5.78 -16.14
N GLY A 234 35.20 4.63 -15.52
CA GLY A 234 35.65 3.42 -16.19
C GLY A 234 34.69 2.85 -17.24
N ALA A 235 33.38 3.06 -17.08
CA ALA A 235 32.34 2.47 -17.93
C ALA A 235 31.81 3.40 -19.03
N THR A 236 31.69 4.70 -18.75
CA THR A 236 31.08 5.71 -19.63
C THR A 236 32.09 6.72 -20.17
N PHE A 237 33.33 6.70 -19.64
CA PHE A 237 34.39 7.65 -19.97
C PHE A 237 34.09 9.11 -19.56
N GLU A 238 33.09 9.33 -18.70
CA GLU A 238 32.81 10.63 -18.09
C GLU A 238 33.80 10.89 -16.94
N GLU A 239 34.65 11.92 -17.07
CA GLU A 239 35.65 12.30 -16.07
C GLU A 239 35.25 13.54 -15.27
N GLY A 240 35.83 13.72 -14.07
CA GLY A 240 35.66 14.94 -13.27
C GLY A 240 34.34 15.04 -12.50
N LEU A 241 33.56 13.95 -12.45
CA LEU A 241 32.32 13.88 -11.68
C LEU A 241 32.60 13.76 -10.18
N ASP A 242 31.97 14.62 -9.39
CA ASP A 242 31.94 14.54 -7.93
C ASP A 242 30.62 13.90 -7.45
N PHE A 243 30.53 13.59 -6.14
CA PHE A 243 29.34 12.94 -5.57
C PHE A 243 28.06 13.78 -5.75
N GLN A 244 28.19 15.10 -5.78
CA GLN A 244 27.06 16.03 -5.90
C GLN A 244 26.59 16.20 -7.34
N SER A 245 27.51 16.31 -8.31
CA SER A 245 27.17 16.39 -9.74
C SER A 245 26.64 15.07 -10.29
N LEU A 246 27.10 13.93 -9.77
CA LEU A 246 26.61 12.63 -10.21
C LEU A 246 25.26 12.26 -9.59
N GLY A 247 25.08 12.53 -8.30
CA GLY A 247 23.99 11.94 -7.50
C GLY A 247 23.47 12.83 -6.39
N GLY A 248 23.62 14.15 -6.52
CA GLY A 248 23.23 15.08 -5.47
C GLY A 248 21.72 15.09 -5.19
N PRO A 249 21.30 15.62 -4.03
CA PRO A 249 19.89 15.64 -3.61
C PRO A 249 18.97 16.34 -4.62
N LEU A 250 19.43 17.44 -5.23
CA LEU A 250 18.67 18.19 -6.23
C LEU A 250 18.37 17.37 -7.49
N ILE A 251 19.30 16.52 -7.93
CA ILE A 251 19.10 15.66 -9.11
C ILE A 251 17.98 14.66 -8.82
N HIS A 252 18.02 14.00 -7.65
CA HIS A 252 17.06 12.96 -7.31
C HIS A 252 15.69 13.49 -6.88
N CYS A 253 15.63 14.69 -6.30
CA CYS A 253 14.36 15.31 -5.94
C CYS A 253 13.66 15.95 -7.15
N THR A 254 14.38 16.24 -8.24
CA THR A 254 13.80 16.80 -9.48
C THR A 254 13.40 15.73 -10.49
N ASN A 255 14.07 14.57 -10.48
CA ASN A 255 13.74 13.43 -11.35
C ASN A 255 12.71 12.46 -10.76
N GLY A 256 12.31 12.62 -9.49
CA GLY A 256 11.30 11.80 -8.81
C GLY A 256 11.82 10.48 -8.24
N THR A 257 13.14 10.26 -8.19
CA THR A 257 13.74 9.11 -7.49
C THR A 257 13.53 9.20 -5.99
N ILE A 258 13.60 10.42 -5.46
CA ILE A 258 13.38 10.74 -4.05
C ILE A 258 12.21 11.71 -3.97
N ASP A 259 11.33 11.46 -2.99
CA ASP A 259 10.09 12.20 -2.91
C ASP A 259 10.34 13.63 -2.43
N ASN A 260 11.08 13.84 -1.34
CA ASN A 260 11.31 15.18 -0.78
C ASN A 260 12.79 15.52 -0.51
N LEU A 261 13.07 16.82 -0.56
CA LEU A 261 14.33 17.43 -0.11
C LEU A 261 14.12 18.00 1.30
N ALA A 262 15.06 17.76 2.19
CA ALA A 262 15.16 18.42 3.50
C ALA A 262 16.46 19.21 3.58
N ALA A 263 16.49 20.30 4.35
CA ALA A 263 17.66 21.16 4.48
C ALA A 263 18.84 20.47 5.19
N ASN A 264 18.54 19.59 6.16
CA ASN A 264 19.53 18.87 6.98
C ASN A 264 18.98 17.52 7.47
N GLU A 265 19.81 16.76 8.20
CA GLU A 265 19.42 15.46 8.78
C GLU A 265 18.22 15.57 9.75
N ALA A 266 18.18 16.61 10.58
CA ALA A 266 17.11 16.82 11.56
C ALA A 266 15.74 17.02 10.88
N GLU A 267 15.69 17.80 9.80
CA GLU A 267 14.47 18.01 9.03
C GLU A 267 14.02 16.71 8.32
N CYS A 268 14.96 15.87 7.87
CA CYS A 268 14.61 14.55 7.32
C CYS A 268 13.83 13.71 8.35
N TYR A 269 14.27 13.73 9.61
CA TYR A 269 13.60 13.00 10.69
C TYR A 269 12.21 13.56 10.98
N GLU A 270 12.03 14.89 10.97
CA GLU A 270 10.70 15.49 11.12
C GLU A 270 9.76 15.17 9.95
N GLN A 271 10.25 15.13 8.72
CA GLN A 271 9.42 14.71 7.58
C GLN A 271 9.01 13.24 7.70
N ILE A 272 9.91 12.34 8.10
CA ILE A 272 9.59 10.93 8.39
C ILE A 272 8.52 10.83 9.49
N ARG A 273 8.66 11.59 10.58
CA ARG A 273 7.69 11.61 11.67
C ARG A 273 6.31 12.08 11.23
N THR A 274 6.30 13.12 10.40
CA THR A 274 5.09 13.72 9.87
C THR A 274 4.35 12.74 8.96
N VAL A 275 5.03 12.13 7.99
CA VAL A 275 4.44 11.12 7.09
C VAL A 275 3.92 9.93 7.87
N LEU A 276 4.69 9.39 8.82
CA LEU A 276 4.23 8.26 9.64
C LEU A 276 2.97 8.61 10.44
N GLY A 277 2.79 9.87 10.82
CA GLY A 277 1.59 10.35 11.49
C GLY A 277 0.30 10.19 10.66
N PHE A 278 0.38 10.22 9.32
CA PHE A 278 -0.79 10.05 8.44
C PHE A 278 -1.09 8.58 8.10
N LEU A 279 -0.10 7.69 8.17
CA LEU A 279 -0.22 6.32 7.67
C LEU A 279 -0.64 5.31 8.76
N PRO A 280 -1.41 4.26 8.44
CA PRO A 280 -1.71 3.15 9.36
C PRO A 280 -0.49 2.23 9.59
N ASN A 281 -0.54 1.24 10.49
CA ASN A 281 0.59 0.28 10.65
C ASN A 281 0.67 -0.71 9.51
N CYS A 282 -0.50 -1.08 8.99
CA CYS A 282 -0.64 -1.89 7.80
C CYS A 282 -1.85 -1.42 6.99
N GLY A 283 -1.89 -1.76 5.70
CA GLY A 283 -3.00 -1.46 4.79
C GLY A 283 -4.30 -2.21 5.10
N ARG A 284 -4.39 -2.92 6.24
CA ARG A 284 -5.65 -3.49 6.74
C ARG A 284 -6.25 -2.70 7.89
N GLU A 285 -5.47 -1.79 8.48
CA GLU A 285 -5.93 -0.92 9.56
C GLU A 285 -6.47 0.39 9.00
N THR A 286 -7.38 1.01 9.74
CA THR A 286 -7.82 2.36 9.44
C THR A 286 -6.71 3.36 9.78
N PRO A 287 -6.46 4.37 8.94
CA PRO A 287 -5.51 5.44 9.24
C PRO A 287 -5.82 6.15 10.58
N PRO A 288 -4.78 6.65 11.30
CA PRO A 288 -4.96 7.27 12.60
C PRO A 288 -5.68 8.62 12.50
N VAL A 289 -6.84 8.72 13.14
CA VAL A 289 -7.62 9.96 13.30
C VAL A 289 -7.15 10.70 14.54
N ILE A 290 -6.88 12.00 14.42
CA ILE A 290 -6.44 12.87 15.52
C ILE A 290 -7.54 13.88 15.82
N ALA A 291 -7.69 14.33 17.07
CA ALA A 291 -8.61 15.42 17.37
C ALA A 291 -8.17 16.72 16.66
N SER A 292 -9.08 17.35 15.93
CA SER A 292 -8.82 18.62 15.24
C SER A 292 -9.45 19.78 16.01
N ASN A 293 -8.71 20.87 16.13
CA ASN A 293 -9.20 22.13 16.71
C ASN A 293 -9.76 23.07 15.63
N ASP A 294 -9.64 22.73 14.34
CA ASP A 294 -10.15 23.52 13.23
C ASP A 294 -11.61 23.13 12.94
N PRO A 295 -12.58 24.05 13.10
CA PRO A 295 -13.99 23.75 12.86
C PRO A 295 -14.23 23.17 11.46
N GLU A 296 -15.04 22.11 11.40
CA GLU A 296 -15.37 21.44 10.13
C GLU A 296 -16.25 22.34 9.23
N ASP A 297 -16.97 23.29 9.81
CA ASP A 297 -17.87 24.25 9.16
C ASP A 297 -17.21 25.62 8.85
N ARG A 298 -15.88 25.74 9.01
CA ARG A 298 -15.16 26.97 8.67
C ARG A 298 -15.36 27.34 7.21
N GLU A 299 -15.79 28.58 6.99
CA GLU A 299 -15.92 29.20 5.67
C GLU A 299 -14.69 30.04 5.33
N ASP A 300 -14.30 30.07 4.05
CA ASP A 300 -13.27 30.99 3.55
C ASP A 300 -13.77 31.81 2.35
N GLU A 301 -14.22 33.03 2.65
CA GLU A 301 -14.69 34.02 1.68
C GLU A 301 -13.64 34.39 0.61
N ALA A 302 -12.34 34.20 0.87
CA ALA A 302 -11.29 34.48 -0.11
C ALA A 302 -11.37 33.53 -1.32
N LEU A 303 -11.89 32.32 -1.14
CA LEU A 303 -12.04 31.33 -2.22
C LEU A 303 -12.99 31.81 -3.32
N ARG A 304 -13.96 32.68 -3.02
CA ARG A 304 -14.84 33.30 -4.04
C ARG A 304 -14.08 34.16 -5.05
N ARG A 305 -12.92 34.69 -4.67
CA ARG A 305 -12.13 35.64 -5.47
C ARG A 305 -10.83 35.04 -6.02
N ILE A 306 -10.47 33.82 -5.59
CA ILE A 306 -9.19 33.20 -5.96
C ILE A 306 -9.09 32.90 -7.46
N ILE A 307 -10.22 32.58 -8.10
CA ILE A 307 -10.26 32.27 -9.52
C ILE A 307 -10.50 33.54 -10.34
N PRO A 308 -9.54 33.95 -11.18
CA PRO A 308 -9.72 35.12 -12.02
C PRO A 308 -10.78 34.89 -13.09
N ARG A 309 -11.68 35.87 -13.31
CA ARG A 309 -12.59 35.88 -14.46
C ARG A 309 -11.85 35.92 -15.81
N ARG A 310 -10.69 36.56 -15.84
CA ARG A 310 -9.84 36.58 -17.05
C ARG A 310 -9.23 35.19 -17.24
N GLN A 311 -9.66 34.52 -18.30
CA GLN A 311 -9.26 33.16 -18.65
C GLN A 311 -7.74 32.93 -18.74
N THR A 312 -6.97 33.98 -19.08
CA THR A 312 -5.52 33.86 -19.24
C THR A 312 -4.73 33.99 -17.93
N ARG A 313 -5.38 34.42 -16.84
CA ARG A 313 -4.69 34.68 -15.57
C ARG A 313 -4.60 33.40 -14.73
N MET A 314 -3.41 33.15 -14.21
CA MET A 314 -3.11 32.04 -13.30
C MET A 314 -3.48 32.41 -11.86
N TYR A 315 -3.61 31.40 -11.01
CA TYR A 315 -3.77 31.51 -9.56
C TYR A 315 -2.94 30.41 -8.90
N ASN A 316 -2.64 30.54 -7.62
CA ASN A 316 -1.89 29.54 -6.87
C ASN A 316 -2.85 28.48 -6.27
N PRO A 317 -2.87 27.23 -6.78
CA PRO A 317 -3.77 26.20 -6.29
C PRO A 317 -3.43 25.72 -4.86
N ARG A 318 -2.19 25.90 -4.40
CA ARG A 318 -1.80 25.56 -3.02
C ARG A 318 -2.61 26.33 -2.00
N THR A 319 -2.96 27.59 -2.31
CA THR A 319 -3.83 28.41 -1.46
C THR A 319 -5.22 27.79 -1.28
N ILE A 320 -5.77 27.15 -2.33
CA ILE A 320 -7.05 26.43 -2.24
C ILE A 320 -6.89 25.23 -1.31
N ILE A 321 -5.83 24.44 -1.51
CA ILE A 321 -5.55 23.26 -0.69
C ILE A 321 -5.41 23.66 0.78
N THR A 322 -4.53 24.62 1.10
CA THR A 322 -4.27 25.06 2.48
C THR A 322 -5.47 25.72 3.15
N SER A 323 -6.38 26.30 2.36
CA SER A 323 -7.63 26.86 2.88
C SER A 323 -8.64 25.77 3.25
N VAL A 324 -8.75 24.72 2.43
CA VAL A 324 -9.73 23.64 2.60
C VAL A 324 -9.31 22.64 3.68
N VAL A 325 -8.04 22.25 3.72
CA VAL A 325 -7.53 21.26 4.69
C VAL A 325 -7.38 21.86 6.09
N ASP A 326 -7.23 21.00 7.10
CA ASP A 326 -6.99 21.44 8.49
C ASP A 326 -5.70 22.29 8.56
N HIS A 327 -5.71 23.34 9.40
CA HIS A 327 -4.53 24.16 9.65
C HIS A 327 -3.30 23.32 10.00
N ASP A 328 -2.15 23.69 9.44
CA ASP A 328 -0.84 23.02 9.61
C ASP A 328 -0.81 21.52 9.27
N SER A 329 -1.81 21.01 8.54
CA SER A 329 -1.88 19.59 8.14
C SER A 329 -1.32 19.29 6.76
N TRP A 330 -1.09 20.31 5.91
CA TRP A 330 -0.65 20.12 4.53
C TRP A 330 0.81 19.65 4.44
N PHE A 331 1.01 18.45 3.87
CA PHE A 331 2.33 17.90 3.58
C PHE A 331 2.47 17.57 2.09
N GLU A 332 3.20 18.39 1.36
CA GLU A 332 3.44 18.19 -0.08
C GLU A 332 4.51 17.12 -0.32
N ILE A 333 4.21 16.17 -1.22
CA ILE A 333 5.11 15.12 -1.66
C ILE A 333 5.58 15.47 -3.08
N GLY A 334 6.91 15.53 -3.29
CA GLY A 334 7.45 15.76 -4.63
C GLY A 334 7.35 17.20 -5.11
N ALA A 335 7.60 18.20 -4.25
CA ALA A 335 7.48 19.62 -4.64
C ALA A 335 8.37 20.03 -5.83
N LEU A 336 9.49 19.33 -6.03
CA LEU A 336 10.50 19.63 -7.05
C LEU A 336 10.36 18.82 -8.34
N TRP A 337 9.55 17.76 -8.37
CA TRP A 337 9.35 16.91 -9.56
C TRP A 337 7.87 16.82 -9.97
N GLY A 338 7.62 16.60 -11.26
CA GLY A 338 6.25 16.51 -11.78
C GLY A 338 5.40 17.74 -11.44
N ARG A 339 5.97 18.95 -11.55
CA ARG A 339 5.42 20.21 -11.01
C ARG A 339 4.09 20.67 -11.63
N THR A 340 3.66 20.02 -12.72
CA THR A 340 2.33 20.14 -13.33
C THR A 340 1.23 19.59 -12.40
N ALA A 341 1.59 18.67 -11.51
CA ALA A 341 0.73 18.06 -10.51
C ALA A 341 1.23 18.37 -9.09
N ILE A 342 0.30 18.75 -8.23
CA ILE A 342 0.50 18.91 -6.79
C ILE A 342 -0.12 17.69 -6.12
N GLY A 343 0.63 17.04 -5.25
CA GLY A 343 0.21 15.82 -4.58
C GLY A 343 0.77 15.81 -3.17
N GLY A 344 0.01 15.31 -2.21
CA GLY A 344 0.43 15.31 -0.82
C GLY A 344 -0.56 14.61 0.10
N LEU A 345 -0.27 14.72 1.40
CA LEU A 345 -1.10 14.22 2.49
C LEU A 345 -1.64 15.42 3.28
N ALA A 346 -2.86 15.30 3.79
CA ALA A 346 -3.49 16.33 4.62
C ALA A 346 -4.48 15.71 5.61
N ARG A 347 -5.12 16.54 6.44
CA ARG A 347 -6.26 16.13 7.26
C ARG A 347 -7.51 16.96 6.98
N LEU A 348 -8.67 16.33 7.16
CA LEU A 348 -9.99 16.96 7.20
C LEU A 348 -10.72 16.51 8.46
N GLY A 349 -10.99 17.43 9.38
CA GLY A 349 -11.59 17.10 10.67
C GLY A 349 -10.78 16.04 11.41
N GLY A 350 -9.44 16.11 11.31
CA GLY A 350 -8.53 15.16 11.94
C GLY A 350 -8.28 13.84 11.20
N ARG A 351 -9.06 13.54 10.17
CA ARG A 351 -8.96 12.32 9.36
C ARG A 351 -7.92 12.49 8.25
N PRO A 352 -6.97 11.57 8.08
CA PRO A 352 -5.93 11.70 7.06
C PRO A 352 -6.48 11.39 5.66
N ILE A 353 -6.10 12.22 4.69
CA ILE A 353 -6.50 12.10 3.29
C ILE A 353 -5.28 12.30 2.36
N GLY A 354 -5.34 11.71 1.18
CA GLY A 354 -4.49 12.11 0.05
C GLY A 354 -5.12 13.28 -0.68
N VAL A 355 -4.32 14.26 -1.10
CA VAL A 355 -4.79 15.37 -1.93
C VAL A 355 -4.06 15.36 -3.26
N ILE A 356 -4.82 15.51 -4.33
CA ILE A 356 -4.34 15.68 -5.70
C ILE A 356 -4.86 17.00 -6.24
N SER A 357 -4.00 17.79 -6.86
CA SER A 357 -4.39 19.02 -7.54
C SER A 357 -3.55 19.22 -8.78
N LEU A 358 -4.09 19.92 -9.77
CA LEU A 358 -3.32 20.36 -10.92
C LEU A 358 -2.74 21.76 -10.68
N ASN A 359 -1.53 22.00 -11.19
CA ASN A 359 -0.84 23.27 -11.02
C ASN A 359 -0.98 24.17 -12.24
N CYS A 360 -1.90 25.12 -12.20
CA CYS A 360 -2.11 26.02 -13.35
C CYS A 360 -0.97 27.03 -13.58
N GLU A 361 -0.04 27.18 -12.64
CA GLU A 361 1.15 28.04 -12.76
C GLU A 361 2.26 27.40 -13.62
N VAL A 362 2.25 26.07 -13.73
CA VAL A 362 3.25 25.29 -14.48
C VAL A 362 2.58 24.62 -15.66
N ASN A 363 3.07 24.88 -16.87
CA ASN A 363 2.52 24.33 -18.11
C ASN A 363 1.00 24.50 -18.25
N SER A 364 0.43 25.58 -17.68
CA SER A 364 -1.01 25.80 -17.63
C SER A 364 -1.82 24.62 -17.04
N GLY A 365 -1.25 23.82 -16.14
CA GLY A 365 -1.95 22.67 -15.55
C GLY A 365 -2.15 21.48 -16.50
N ALA A 366 -1.46 21.45 -17.64
CA ALA A 366 -1.48 20.30 -18.54
C ALA A 366 -0.61 19.17 -17.97
N LEU A 367 -1.17 17.96 -17.92
CA LEU A 367 -0.49 16.77 -17.40
C LEU A 367 0.60 16.32 -18.36
N ASP A 368 1.85 16.37 -17.90
CA ASP A 368 3.01 15.83 -18.61
C ASP A 368 3.36 14.41 -18.10
N ALA A 369 4.39 13.80 -18.69
CA ALA A 369 4.87 12.49 -18.29
C ALA A 369 5.24 12.42 -16.79
N ALA A 370 5.99 13.41 -16.29
CA ALA A 370 6.44 13.45 -14.91
C ALA A 370 5.29 13.65 -13.91
N GLY A 371 4.35 14.56 -14.20
CA GLY A 371 3.14 14.75 -13.40
C GLY A 371 2.27 13.50 -13.38
N SER A 372 2.15 12.79 -14.51
CA SER A 372 1.38 11.54 -14.58
C SER A 372 2.00 10.42 -13.74
N GLN A 373 3.33 10.28 -13.76
CA GLN A 373 4.06 9.35 -12.89
C GLN A 373 3.88 9.69 -11.40
N LYS A 374 3.95 10.98 -11.06
CA LYS A 374 3.74 11.48 -9.69
C LYS A 374 2.37 11.13 -9.15
N LEU A 375 1.32 11.45 -9.91
CA LEU A 375 -0.05 11.14 -9.50
C LEU A 375 -0.27 9.62 -9.41
N THR A 376 0.31 8.84 -10.32
CA THR A 376 0.22 7.38 -10.27
C THR A 376 0.84 6.81 -8.99
N ARG A 377 2.02 7.31 -8.59
CA ARG A 377 2.69 6.88 -7.35
C ARG A 377 1.88 7.26 -6.12
N LEU A 378 1.33 8.48 -6.07
CA LEU A 378 0.52 8.95 -4.96
C LEU A 378 -0.82 8.19 -4.83
N LEU A 379 -1.50 7.93 -5.95
CA LEU A 379 -2.74 7.15 -5.96
C LEU A 379 -2.52 5.75 -5.41
N LYS A 380 -1.44 5.07 -5.85
CA LYS A 380 -1.07 3.75 -5.33
C LYS A 380 -0.74 3.78 -3.85
N LEU A 381 -0.04 4.81 -3.37
CA LEU A 381 0.23 5.01 -1.95
C LEU A 381 -1.08 5.14 -1.16
N CYS A 382 -2.01 5.98 -1.63
CA CYS A 382 -3.29 6.20 -0.95
C CYS A 382 -4.11 4.91 -0.92
N ASP A 383 -4.12 4.15 -2.03
CA ASP A 383 -4.86 2.90 -2.14
C ASP A 383 -4.38 1.83 -1.17
N VAL A 384 -3.06 1.59 -1.17
CA VAL A 384 -2.41 0.61 -0.29
C VAL A 384 -2.52 1.00 1.20
N MET A 385 -2.60 2.31 1.50
CA MET A 385 -2.67 2.84 2.87
C MET A 385 -4.09 3.18 3.32
N ASN A 386 -5.12 2.82 2.55
CA ASN A 386 -6.53 3.10 2.84
C ASN A 386 -6.90 4.58 3.00
N LEU A 387 -6.16 5.49 2.37
CA LEU A 387 -6.40 6.93 2.45
C LEU A 387 -7.45 7.36 1.40
N PRO A 388 -8.53 8.04 1.81
CA PRO A 388 -9.44 8.70 0.86
C PRO A 388 -8.69 9.76 0.05
N VAL A 389 -9.09 9.98 -1.20
CA VAL A 389 -8.43 10.96 -2.07
C VAL A 389 -9.36 12.14 -2.37
N LEU A 390 -8.91 13.35 -2.03
CA LEU A 390 -9.54 14.60 -2.43
C LEU A 390 -8.83 15.19 -3.66
N GLN A 391 -9.59 15.59 -4.68
CA GLN A 391 -9.03 16.11 -5.92
C GLN A 391 -9.51 17.51 -6.25
N PHE A 392 -8.60 18.40 -6.62
CA PHE A 392 -8.90 19.73 -7.17
C PHE A 392 -8.56 19.78 -8.66
N ILE A 393 -9.58 19.99 -9.49
CA ILE A 393 -9.46 19.84 -10.95
C ILE A 393 -9.51 21.20 -11.65
N ASP A 394 -8.38 21.55 -12.30
CA ASP A 394 -8.25 22.68 -13.23
C ASP A 394 -7.27 22.35 -14.37
N VAL A 395 -7.81 21.78 -15.45
CA VAL A 395 -7.08 21.43 -16.66
C VAL A 395 -7.16 22.59 -17.65
N ARG A 396 -6.11 23.41 -17.76
CA ARG A 396 -6.13 24.65 -18.55
C ARG A 396 -5.34 24.51 -19.88
N LYS A 397 -5.77 25.27 -20.88
CA LYS A 397 -5.08 25.58 -22.15
C LYS A 397 -4.15 26.81 -21.99
N SER A 398 -2.96 26.77 -22.60
CA SER A 398 -2.11 27.95 -22.77
C SER A 398 -2.66 28.88 -23.87
N PRO A 399 -2.68 30.22 -23.69
CA PRO A 399 -3.20 31.13 -24.69
C PRO A 399 -2.40 31.11 -26.00
N ARG A 400 -3.10 31.36 -27.12
CA ARG A 400 -2.50 31.73 -28.42
C ARG A 400 -1.56 32.92 -28.20
N LEU A 401 -0.26 32.70 -28.10
CA LEU A 401 0.75 33.75 -28.10
C LEU A 401 1.72 33.59 -29.27
N LEU A 402 1.23 33.32 -30.49
CA LEU A 402 2.11 33.13 -31.65
C LEU A 402 1.42 33.49 -32.98
N SER A 403 0.81 34.69 -33.09
CA SER A 403 0.56 35.30 -34.41
C SER A 403 1.58 36.39 -34.78
N LEU A 404 2.27 36.99 -33.80
CA LEU A 404 3.21 38.11 -34.03
C LEU A 404 4.71 37.73 -34.05
N LEU A 405 5.08 36.49 -33.68
CA LEU A 405 6.47 36.04 -33.56
C LEU A 405 6.80 34.82 -34.41
N ARG A 406 6.09 34.60 -35.52
CA ARG A 406 6.27 33.43 -36.39
C ARG A 406 7.61 33.41 -37.16
N HIS A 407 8.45 34.44 -37.03
CA HIS A 407 9.70 34.55 -37.81
C HIS A 407 10.99 34.64 -37.00
N LEU A 408 10.97 34.67 -35.67
CA LEU A 408 12.20 34.93 -34.88
C LEU A 408 12.57 33.86 -33.84
N LEU A 409 11.72 32.86 -33.56
CA LEU A 409 12.04 31.79 -32.61
C LEU A 409 11.56 30.43 -33.17
N CYS A 410 12.32 29.86 -34.08
CA CYS A 410 12.23 28.43 -34.38
C CYS A 410 12.82 27.60 -33.20
N ASP A 411 12.16 26.48 -32.93
CA ASP A 411 12.63 25.28 -32.21
C ASP A 411 12.69 25.17 -30.68
N MET A 412 12.50 26.22 -29.86
CA MET A 412 12.65 26.03 -28.39
C MET A 412 11.39 26.17 -27.52
N LEU A 413 10.25 26.68 -28.02
CA LEU A 413 9.07 26.99 -27.17
C LEU A 413 7.70 26.67 -27.78
N ALA A 414 7.61 25.73 -28.73
CA ALA A 414 6.33 25.36 -29.34
C ALA A 414 5.64 24.17 -28.62
N ASN A 415 5.36 24.33 -27.33
CA ASN A 415 4.39 23.45 -26.65
C ASN A 415 2.99 24.00 -26.92
N ILE A 416 2.34 23.50 -27.98
CA ILE A 416 0.89 23.63 -28.12
C ILE A 416 0.29 22.89 -26.91
N ILE A 417 -0.71 23.45 -26.23
CA ILE A 417 -1.38 22.76 -25.12
C ILE A 417 -2.84 22.62 -25.52
N VAL A 418 -3.30 21.39 -25.72
CA VAL A 418 -4.74 21.08 -25.71
C VAL A 418 -5.08 20.73 -24.27
N ALA A 419 -6.20 21.25 -23.77
CA ALA A 419 -6.60 21.06 -22.38
C ALA A 419 -6.71 19.54 -22.08
N GLY A 420 -5.80 19.05 -21.24
CA GLY A 420 -5.70 17.65 -20.86
C GLY A 420 -4.25 17.28 -20.59
N TYR A 421 -3.67 16.56 -21.55
CA TYR A 421 -2.26 16.19 -21.55
C TYR A 421 -1.41 17.24 -22.27
N ALA A 422 -0.14 17.33 -21.88
CA ALA A 422 0.86 18.07 -22.65
C ALA A 422 0.98 17.44 -24.05
N ILE A 423 1.03 18.27 -25.09
CA ILE A 423 1.22 17.84 -26.48
C ILE A 423 2.43 18.57 -27.10
N GLY A 424 2.88 18.09 -28.25
CA GLY A 424 4.06 18.61 -28.95
C GLY A 424 5.25 17.66 -28.87
N THR A 425 6.32 17.96 -29.62
CA THR A 425 7.46 17.05 -29.83
C THR A 425 8.16 16.63 -28.53
N VAL A 426 8.23 17.52 -27.53
CA VAL A 426 8.78 17.20 -26.21
C VAL A 426 7.89 16.22 -25.45
N ALA A 427 6.57 16.41 -25.49
CA ALA A 427 5.62 15.52 -24.84
C ALA A 427 5.63 14.11 -25.46
N GLU A 428 5.78 14.03 -26.79
CA GLU A 428 5.92 12.76 -27.51
C GLU A 428 7.25 12.06 -27.16
N ARG A 429 8.37 12.79 -27.17
CA ARG A 429 9.69 12.24 -26.80
C ARG A 429 9.76 11.74 -25.36
N THR A 430 9.00 12.37 -24.46
CA THR A 430 8.90 11.96 -23.04
C THR A 430 7.83 10.90 -22.79
N ALA A 431 7.17 10.41 -23.85
CA ALA A 431 6.13 9.38 -23.81
C ALA A 431 4.94 9.77 -22.90
N THR A 432 4.50 11.03 -22.97
CA THR A 432 3.38 11.55 -22.18
C THR A 432 2.11 10.71 -22.36
N MET A 433 1.83 10.24 -23.59
CA MET A 433 0.69 9.35 -23.86
C MET A 433 0.76 8.04 -23.06
N ARG A 434 1.92 7.38 -23.03
CA ARG A 434 2.10 6.13 -22.27
C ARG A 434 1.87 6.35 -20.78
N TRP A 435 2.47 7.40 -20.21
CA TRP A 435 2.35 7.69 -18.79
C TRP A 435 0.96 8.20 -18.40
N GLY A 436 0.28 8.92 -19.29
CA GLY A 436 -1.12 9.32 -19.12
C GLY A 436 -2.06 8.11 -19.09
N VAL A 437 -1.85 7.13 -19.97
CA VAL A 437 -2.61 5.87 -19.93
C VAL A 437 -2.31 5.04 -18.68
N GLU A 438 -1.07 5.01 -18.20
CA GLU A 438 -0.74 4.36 -16.91
C GLU A 438 -1.42 5.05 -15.72
N LEU A 439 -1.51 6.38 -15.73
CA LEU A 439 -2.29 7.13 -14.74
C LEU A 439 -3.77 6.73 -14.82
N ALA A 440 -4.33 6.62 -16.01
CA ALA A 440 -5.71 6.19 -16.21
C ALA A 440 -5.97 4.80 -15.61
N LYS A 441 -5.09 3.84 -15.89
CA LYS A 441 -5.16 2.51 -15.29
C LYS A 441 -5.14 2.57 -13.76
N ALA A 442 -4.30 3.42 -13.18
CA ALA A 442 -4.24 3.60 -11.74
C ALA A 442 -5.54 4.18 -11.16
N TYR A 443 -6.16 5.16 -11.83
CA TYR A 443 -7.48 5.66 -11.42
C TYR A 443 -8.53 4.54 -11.38
N TYR A 444 -8.63 3.74 -12.44
CA TYR A 444 -9.62 2.66 -12.52
C TYR A 444 -9.26 1.40 -11.71
N SER A 445 -7.99 1.20 -11.33
CA SER A 445 -7.58 0.04 -10.53
C SER A 445 -7.64 0.29 -9.02
N THR A 446 -7.58 1.56 -8.60
CA THR A 446 -7.65 1.90 -7.18
C THR A 446 -9.07 1.71 -6.66
N THR A 447 -9.19 1.28 -5.41
CA THR A 447 -10.46 1.00 -4.73
C THR A 447 -10.86 2.11 -3.77
N MET A 448 -9.93 3.00 -3.43
CA MET A 448 -10.21 4.09 -2.49
C MET A 448 -11.21 5.10 -3.06
N PRO A 449 -12.10 5.63 -2.21
CA PRO A 449 -13.05 6.66 -2.61
C PRO A 449 -12.32 7.94 -2.99
N ILE A 450 -12.76 8.55 -4.09
CA ILE A 450 -12.21 9.77 -4.65
C ILE A 450 -13.33 10.82 -4.65
N PHE A 451 -13.06 12.00 -4.12
CA PHE A 451 -13.97 13.14 -4.17
C PHE A 451 -13.38 14.25 -5.03
N ASN A 452 -14.16 14.69 -6.02
CA ASN A 452 -13.69 15.67 -6.99
C ASN A 452 -14.28 17.05 -6.70
N VAL A 453 -13.42 18.06 -6.61
CA VAL A 453 -13.78 19.47 -6.55
C VAL A 453 -13.34 20.12 -7.87
N ILE A 454 -14.31 20.40 -8.73
CA ILE A 454 -14.07 21.03 -10.03
C ILE A 454 -13.99 22.55 -9.79
N THR A 455 -12.76 23.07 -9.67
CA THR A 455 -12.55 24.48 -9.35
C THR A 455 -12.77 25.37 -10.57
N ARG A 456 -12.35 24.93 -11.76
CA ARG A 456 -12.47 25.74 -12.98
C ARG A 456 -12.64 24.94 -14.25
N ARG A 457 -11.60 24.29 -14.77
CA ARG A 457 -11.65 23.67 -16.11
C ARG A 457 -11.56 22.16 -16.06
N ALA A 458 -12.42 21.48 -16.80
CA ALA A 458 -12.35 20.04 -17.00
C ALA A 458 -12.59 19.72 -18.48
N TYR A 459 -11.52 19.40 -19.21
CA TYR A 459 -11.60 19.14 -20.65
C TYR A 459 -10.88 17.86 -21.05
N GLY A 460 -11.34 17.30 -22.16
CA GLY A 460 -10.68 16.22 -22.87
C GLY A 460 -10.54 14.94 -22.04
N VAL A 461 -9.68 14.06 -22.55
CA VAL A 461 -9.48 12.71 -21.99
C VAL A 461 -8.94 12.76 -20.56
N ALA A 462 -8.03 13.69 -20.24
CA ALA A 462 -7.48 13.78 -18.89
C ALA A 462 -8.54 14.20 -17.85
N GLY A 463 -9.38 15.19 -18.17
CA GLY A 463 -10.50 15.57 -17.30
C GLY A 463 -11.51 14.43 -17.15
N GLY A 464 -11.85 13.75 -18.24
CA GLY A 464 -12.77 12.60 -18.23
C GLY A 464 -12.27 11.45 -17.36
N ILE A 465 -10.99 11.10 -17.44
CA ILE A 465 -10.39 10.03 -16.62
C ILE A 465 -10.41 10.39 -15.13
N MET A 466 -10.03 11.62 -14.77
CA MET A 466 -9.96 12.04 -13.36
C MET A 466 -11.36 12.10 -12.72
N LEU A 467 -12.38 12.51 -13.49
CA LEU A 467 -13.77 12.62 -12.99
C LEU A 467 -14.51 11.26 -12.98
N GLY A 468 -14.40 10.51 -14.07
CA GLY A 468 -15.21 9.29 -14.32
C GLY A 468 -14.61 8.00 -13.79
N ALA A 469 -13.70 8.05 -12.82
CA ALA A 469 -13.00 6.88 -12.29
C ALA A 469 -13.82 6.07 -11.26
N ARG A 470 -14.98 6.58 -10.81
CA ARG A 470 -15.81 5.97 -9.76
C ARG A 470 -17.28 5.95 -10.17
N ASP A 471 -18.02 4.99 -9.63
CA ASP A 471 -19.46 4.85 -9.78
C ASP A 471 -20.07 4.45 -8.43
N PRO A 472 -20.99 5.26 -7.83
CA PRO A 472 -21.39 6.58 -8.29
C PRO A 472 -20.22 7.59 -8.26
N VAL A 473 -20.24 8.57 -9.16
CA VAL A 473 -19.30 9.70 -9.12
C VAL A 473 -19.63 10.58 -7.92
N MET A 474 -18.61 10.99 -7.16
CA MET A 474 -18.78 11.91 -6.03
C MET A 474 -18.01 13.20 -6.32
N GLN A 475 -18.74 14.27 -6.64
CA GLN A 475 -18.10 15.52 -7.05
C GLN A 475 -18.96 16.75 -6.73
N VAL A 476 -18.29 17.89 -6.66
CA VAL A 476 -18.91 19.22 -6.60
C VAL A 476 -18.18 20.16 -7.53
N ALA A 477 -18.89 21.13 -8.09
CA ALA A 477 -18.30 22.16 -8.93
C ALA A 477 -18.40 23.55 -8.30
N TRP A 478 -17.45 24.41 -8.65
CA TRP A 478 -17.55 25.84 -8.37
C TRP A 478 -18.28 26.57 -9.51
N PRO A 479 -18.86 27.76 -9.26
CA PRO A 479 -19.55 28.56 -10.28
C PRO A 479 -18.64 29.02 -11.42
N SER A 480 -17.32 28.93 -11.24
CA SER A 480 -16.27 29.18 -12.23
C SER A 480 -16.05 28.04 -13.23
N GLY A 481 -16.81 26.96 -13.12
CA GLY A 481 -16.76 25.76 -13.95
C GLY A 481 -16.88 26.03 -15.45
N GLN A 482 -16.01 25.39 -16.24
CA GLN A 482 -16.03 25.32 -17.70
C GLN A 482 -15.55 23.93 -18.14
N TRP A 483 -16.38 23.18 -18.84
CA TRP A 483 -16.08 21.80 -19.20
C TRP A 483 -16.60 21.42 -20.58
N GLY A 484 -16.06 20.35 -21.13
CA GLY A 484 -16.48 19.76 -22.40
C GLY A 484 -15.40 18.89 -23.03
N SER A 485 -15.71 18.31 -24.19
CA SER A 485 -14.74 17.47 -24.90
C SER A 485 -13.53 18.27 -25.39
N LEU A 486 -13.77 19.48 -25.91
CA LEU A 486 -12.75 20.38 -26.43
C LEU A 486 -13.03 21.83 -25.99
N PRO A 487 -11.99 22.67 -25.79
CA PRO A 487 -12.18 24.11 -25.64
C PRO A 487 -12.84 24.72 -26.88
N LEU A 488 -13.70 25.74 -26.69
CA LEU A 488 -14.38 26.45 -27.79
C LEU A 488 -13.41 26.98 -28.84
N GLU A 489 -12.30 27.57 -28.39
CA GLU A 489 -11.21 28.04 -29.23
C GLU A 489 -10.46 26.86 -29.87
N GLY A 490 -10.81 26.57 -31.13
CA GLY A 490 -10.34 25.42 -31.89
C GLY A 490 -11.45 24.39 -32.10
N GLY A 491 -12.31 24.17 -31.10
CA GLY A 491 -13.52 23.35 -31.23
C GLY A 491 -14.47 23.88 -32.30
N ILE A 492 -14.72 25.20 -32.32
CA ILE A 492 -15.57 25.85 -33.34
C ILE A 492 -14.95 25.70 -34.74
N GLU A 493 -13.63 25.87 -34.89
CA GLU A 493 -12.95 25.73 -36.18
C GLU A 493 -13.02 24.31 -36.74
N VAL A 494 -13.04 23.31 -35.86
CA VAL A 494 -13.16 21.90 -36.22
C VAL A 494 -14.61 21.53 -36.52
N ALA A 495 -15.54 21.90 -35.64
CA ALA A 495 -16.97 21.55 -35.76
C ALA A 495 -17.64 22.26 -36.93
N HIS A 496 -17.36 23.56 -37.11
CA HIS A 496 -17.97 24.41 -38.15
C HIS A 496 -17.02 24.68 -39.32
N ARG A 497 -16.08 23.77 -39.60
CA ARG A 497 -15.03 23.96 -40.62
C ARG A 497 -15.61 24.28 -42.00
N HIS A 498 -16.71 23.63 -42.37
CA HIS A 498 -17.38 23.85 -43.66
C HIS A 498 -18.05 25.23 -43.71
N GLU A 499 -18.87 25.56 -42.71
CA GLU A 499 -19.58 26.84 -42.61
C GLU A 499 -18.62 28.03 -42.55
N LEU A 500 -17.53 27.92 -41.78
CA LEU A 500 -16.49 28.94 -41.70
C LEU A 500 -15.74 29.13 -43.02
N ARG A 501 -15.58 28.07 -43.84
CA ARG A 501 -14.98 28.17 -45.19
C ARG A 501 -15.92 28.83 -46.18
N GLU A 502 -17.21 28.52 -46.14
CA GLU A 502 -18.20 29.20 -46.98
C GLU A 502 -18.30 30.68 -46.60
N ALA A 503 -18.39 30.99 -45.30
CA ALA A 503 -18.37 32.36 -44.81
C ALA A 503 -17.05 33.10 -45.13
N GLU A 504 -15.93 32.39 -45.27
CA GLU A 504 -14.65 32.97 -45.71
C GLU A 504 -14.71 33.46 -47.16
N LYS A 505 -15.36 32.71 -48.05
CA LYS A 505 -15.58 33.13 -49.44
C LYS A 505 -16.43 34.40 -49.52
N GLU A 506 -17.31 34.60 -48.55
CA GLU A 506 -18.20 35.77 -48.44
C GLU A 506 -17.61 36.90 -47.58
N GLY A 507 -16.40 36.75 -47.01
CA GLY A 507 -15.80 37.74 -46.12
C GLY A 507 -16.41 37.83 -44.71
N ARG A 508 -17.36 36.96 -44.36
CA ARG A 508 -18.11 36.97 -43.09
C ARG A 508 -17.61 35.96 -42.04
N LYS A 509 -16.47 35.31 -42.29
CA LYS A 509 -15.90 34.31 -41.37
C LYS A 509 -15.73 34.82 -39.94
N ALA A 510 -15.28 36.06 -39.76
CA ALA A 510 -15.06 36.64 -38.44
C ALA A 510 -16.36 36.88 -37.68
N GLU A 511 -17.40 37.35 -38.37
CA GLU A 511 -18.74 37.59 -37.82
C GLU A 511 -19.37 36.27 -37.38
N LEU A 512 -19.42 35.27 -38.27
CA LEU A 512 -19.96 33.95 -37.95
C LEU A 512 -19.20 33.29 -36.78
N TYR A 513 -17.87 33.44 -36.73
CA TYR A 513 -17.09 32.92 -35.62
C TYR A 513 -17.49 33.57 -34.28
N GLN A 514 -17.71 34.88 -34.25
CA GLN A 514 -18.16 35.59 -33.05
C GLN A 514 -19.56 35.17 -32.63
N GLU A 515 -20.50 35.04 -33.58
CA GLU A 515 -21.86 34.58 -33.31
C GLU A 515 -21.86 33.18 -32.66
N LEU A 516 -21.13 32.23 -33.25
CA LEU A 516 -20.98 30.87 -32.70
C LEU A 516 -20.31 30.91 -31.32
N GLU A 517 -19.27 31.73 -31.15
CA GLU A 517 -18.58 31.85 -29.86
C GLU A 517 -19.50 32.40 -28.75
N GLU A 518 -20.30 33.42 -29.05
CA GLU A 518 -21.29 33.99 -28.12
C GLU A 518 -22.37 32.98 -27.76
N GLU A 519 -22.89 32.26 -28.76
CA GLU A 519 -23.86 31.21 -28.56
C GLU A 519 -23.31 30.13 -27.63
N TYR A 520 -22.16 29.52 -27.97
CA TYR A 520 -21.58 28.45 -27.17
C TYR A 520 -21.19 28.92 -25.76
N ARG A 521 -20.65 30.14 -25.60
CA ARG A 521 -20.35 30.70 -24.26
C ARG A 521 -21.60 30.85 -23.41
N ARG A 522 -22.72 31.26 -24.00
CA ARG A 522 -24.03 31.33 -23.30
C ARG A 522 -24.51 29.94 -22.89
N LEU A 523 -24.29 28.92 -23.73
CA LEU A 523 -24.67 27.53 -23.44
C LEU A 523 -23.78 26.90 -22.36
N MET A 524 -22.50 27.28 -22.30
CA MET A 524 -21.51 26.81 -21.32
C MET A 524 -21.67 27.35 -19.89
N ASN A 525 -22.83 27.93 -19.55
CA ASN A 525 -23.13 28.31 -18.17
C ASN A 525 -23.23 27.04 -17.30
N PRO A 526 -22.41 26.89 -16.24
CA PRO A 526 -22.38 25.67 -15.43
C PRO A 526 -23.72 25.34 -14.78
N VAL A 527 -24.57 26.33 -14.49
CA VAL A 527 -25.93 26.14 -13.98
C VAL A 527 -26.79 25.31 -14.94
N ARG A 528 -26.58 25.45 -16.26
CA ARG A 528 -27.29 24.63 -17.25
C ARG A 528 -26.91 23.15 -17.15
N THR A 529 -25.65 22.85 -16.82
CA THR A 529 -25.21 21.48 -16.58
C THR A 529 -25.81 20.91 -15.31
N ALA A 530 -25.88 21.69 -14.21
CA ALA A 530 -26.55 21.27 -13.00
C ALA A 530 -28.06 21.00 -13.22
N ASN A 531 -28.75 21.85 -13.98
CA ASN A 531 -30.16 21.63 -14.35
C ASN A 531 -30.38 20.32 -15.14
N ALA A 532 -29.38 19.91 -15.91
CA ALA A 532 -29.38 18.64 -16.66
C ALA A 532 -28.85 17.46 -15.83
N PHE A 533 -28.53 17.67 -14.54
CA PHE A 533 -27.90 16.70 -13.65
C PHE A 533 -26.57 16.14 -14.19
N GLY A 534 -25.82 16.97 -14.93
CA GLY A 534 -24.46 16.63 -15.39
C GLY A 534 -23.36 16.93 -14.35
N VAL A 535 -23.74 17.58 -13.25
CA VAL A 535 -22.97 17.74 -12.01
C VAL A 535 -23.96 17.66 -10.85
N GLU A 536 -23.55 17.00 -9.77
CA GLU A 536 -24.37 16.63 -8.63
C GLU A 536 -24.72 17.86 -7.80
N GLU A 537 -23.78 18.80 -7.63
CA GLU A 537 -24.01 20.07 -6.95
C GLU A 537 -23.02 21.15 -7.38
N ILE A 538 -23.48 22.40 -7.42
CA ILE A 538 -22.65 23.60 -7.54
C ILE A 538 -22.64 24.32 -6.21
N ILE A 539 -21.49 24.33 -5.54
CA ILE A 539 -21.33 24.92 -4.21
C ILE A 539 -20.71 26.31 -4.28
N ASP A 540 -20.93 27.11 -3.25
CA ASP A 540 -20.14 28.32 -3.06
C ASP A 540 -18.69 27.93 -2.73
N PRO A 541 -17.66 28.49 -3.40
CA PRO A 541 -16.27 28.19 -3.12
C PRO A 541 -15.89 28.28 -1.64
N LYS A 542 -16.51 29.18 -0.87
CA LYS A 542 -16.22 29.34 0.57
C LYS A 542 -16.62 28.15 1.42
N ASP A 543 -17.61 27.36 0.98
CA ASP A 543 -18.19 26.24 1.72
C ASP A 543 -17.49 24.91 1.40
N THR A 544 -16.46 24.94 0.53
CA THR A 544 -15.74 23.75 0.05
C THR A 544 -15.23 22.87 1.20
N ARG A 545 -14.70 23.47 2.28
CA ARG A 545 -14.22 22.75 3.46
C ARG A 545 -15.33 21.94 4.13
N LYS A 546 -16.47 22.57 4.41
CA LYS A 546 -17.62 21.92 5.04
C LYS A 546 -18.06 20.67 4.28
N VAL A 547 -18.14 20.77 2.96
CA VAL A 547 -18.51 19.64 2.10
C VAL A 547 -17.45 18.54 2.12
N CYS A 548 -16.17 18.90 2.01
CA CYS A 548 -15.07 17.93 2.03
C CYS A 548 -14.95 17.21 3.38
N CYS A 549 -15.11 17.92 4.50
CA CYS A 549 -15.12 17.34 5.85
C CYS A 549 -16.31 16.39 6.04
N ALA A 550 -17.50 16.77 5.58
CA ALA A 550 -18.67 15.89 5.62
C ALA A 550 -18.45 14.61 4.82
N TRP A 551 -17.90 14.72 3.60
CA TRP A 551 -17.53 13.56 2.79
C TRP A 551 -16.52 12.65 3.49
N ALA A 552 -15.42 13.22 4.01
CA ALA A 552 -14.37 12.46 4.68
C ALA A 552 -14.89 11.74 5.93
N ARG A 553 -15.86 12.34 6.63
CA ARG A 553 -16.59 11.74 7.76
C ARG A 553 -17.36 10.49 7.33
N HIS A 554 -18.24 10.62 6.35
CA HIS A 554 -19.06 9.52 5.87
C HIS A 554 -18.22 8.33 5.38
N VAL A 555 -17.20 8.60 4.56
CA VAL A 555 -16.30 7.56 4.03
C VAL A 555 -15.60 6.78 5.14
N THR A 556 -15.18 7.48 6.20
CA THR A 556 -14.42 6.86 7.29
C THR A 556 -15.33 6.08 8.24
N GLU A 557 -16.57 6.54 8.44
CA GLU A 557 -17.58 5.87 9.27
C GLU A 557 -18.13 4.61 8.59
N SER A 558 -18.47 4.66 7.30
CA SER A 558 -18.96 3.48 6.56
C SER A 558 -17.92 2.35 6.49
N LYS A 559 -16.61 2.66 6.49
CA LYS A 559 -15.56 1.65 6.59
C LYS A 559 -15.55 0.92 7.94
N LYS A 560 -16.03 1.54 9.03
CA LYS A 560 -16.20 0.85 10.32
C LYS A 560 -17.40 -0.11 10.29
N GLU A 561 -18.46 0.22 9.56
CA GLU A 561 -19.67 -0.60 9.43
C GLU A 561 -19.48 -1.82 8.51
N LEU A 562 -18.56 -1.76 7.55
CA LEU A 562 -18.15 -2.89 6.71
C LEU A 562 -17.39 -4.00 7.46
N ALA A 563 -17.26 -3.91 8.79
CA ALA A 563 -16.83 -5.02 9.65
C ALA A 563 -17.90 -6.14 9.78
N ASN A 564 -18.98 -6.07 9.01
CA ASN A 564 -19.97 -7.14 8.89
C ASN A 564 -19.50 -8.20 7.89
N LEU A 565 -19.59 -9.48 8.28
CA LEU A 565 -19.32 -10.61 7.39
C LEU A 565 -20.48 -10.74 6.40
N GLN A 566 -20.29 -10.28 5.16
CA GLN A 566 -21.24 -10.53 4.09
C GLN A 566 -20.96 -11.90 3.48
N VAL A 567 -21.90 -12.84 3.65
CA VAL A 567 -21.87 -14.15 2.98
C VAL A 567 -22.88 -14.10 1.85
N ALA A 568 -22.40 -14.18 0.61
CA ALA A 568 -23.25 -14.35 -0.57
C ALA A 568 -23.32 -15.85 -0.90
N ILE A 569 -24.52 -16.42 -0.94
CA ILE A 569 -24.76 -17.81 -1.33
C ILE A 569 -25.38 -17.79 -2.73
N ASP A 570 -24.65 -18.33 -3.71
CA ASP A 570 -25.16 -18.53 -5.06
C ASP A 570 -26.10 -19.74 -5.06
N VAL A 571 -27.38 -19.49 -5.36
CA VAL A 571 -28.43 -20.50 -5.47
C VAL A 571 -28.76 -20.80 -6.93
N SER A 572 -28.03 -20.22 -7.89
CA SER A 572 -28.20 -20.58 -9.29
C SER A 572 -27.55 -21.94 -9.56
N GLY A 573 -28.36 -22.91 -9.97
CA GLY A 573 -27.88 -24.22 -10.41
C GLY A 573 -27.14 -24.19 -11.75
N ASN A 574 -26.31 -23.18 -12.06
CA ASN A 574 -25.57 -23.16 -13.32
C ASN A 574 -24.18 -22.52 -13.30
N GLY A 575 -23.35 -22.91 -12.33
CA GLY A 575 -21.89 -23.02 -12.55
C GLY A 575 -21.48 -24.04 -13.65
N GLN A 576 -22.34 -24.29 -14.65
CA GLN A 576 -22.34 -25.31 -15.70
C GLN A 576 -22.38 -26.77 -15.22
N LEU A 577 -23.59 -27.32 -15.04
CA LEU A 577 -23.85 -28.76 -15.22
C LEU A 577 -24.70 -28.94 -16.49
N THR A 578 -24.18 -29.72 -17.43
CA THR A 578 -24.81 -30.00 -18.73
C THR A 578 -25.90 -31.06 -18.60
N SER A 579 -27.17 -30.67 -18.54
CA SER A 579 -28.30 -31.45 -19.10
C SER A 579 -29.60 -30.64 -19.10
N SER A 580 -30.38 -30.84 -20.16
CA SER A 580 -31.68 -30.20 -20.47
C SER A 580 -32.77 -30.44 -19.41
N PRO A 581 -33.86 -29.63 -19.43
CA PRO A 581 -34.69 -29.38 -18.25
C PRO A 581 -35.81 -30.39 -18.07
N SER A 582 -35.91 -30.97 -16.87
CA SER A 582 -37.18 -31.34 -16.25
C SER A 582 -37.03 -31.17 -14.74
N ASP A 583 -37.89 -30.32 -14.19
CA ASP A 583 -37.98 -29.88 -12.79
C ASP A 583 -36.89 -28.92 -12.29
N ALA A 584 -37.34 -27.69 -12.01
CA ALA A 584 -36.54 -26.62 -11.44
C ALA A 584 -35.85 -27.07 -10.14
N THR A 585 -34.54 -26.88 -10.05
CA THR A 585 -33.76 -27.07 -8.82
C THR A 585 -34.41 -26.30 -7.68
N LYS A 586 -34.94 -27.01 -6.67
CA LYS A 586 -35.50 -26.40 -5.46
C LYS A 586 -34.58 -26.69 -4.29
N PHE A 587 -34.09 -25.64 -3.64
CA PHE A 587 -33.45 -25.73 -2.34
C PHE A 587 -34.52 -26.01 -1.30
N LYS A 588 -34.31 -27.05 -0.49
CA LYS A 588 -35.24 -27.44 0.57
C LYS A 588 -34.86 -26.80 1.89
N ASP A 589 -33.59 -26.94 2.29
CA ASP A 589 -33.07 -26.40 3.54
C ASP A 589 -31.65 -25.85 3.37
N ILE A 590 -31.42 -24.64 3.92
CA ILE A 590 -30.10 -24.07 4.14
C ILE A 590 -29.95 -23.91 5.65
N THR A 591 -28.91 -24.54 6.21
CA THR A 591 -28.57 -24.45 7.63
C THR A 591 -27.13 -23.98 7.78
N LEU A 592 -26.94 -22.90 8.54
CA LEU A 592 -25.63 -22.38 8.92
C LEU A 592 -25.31 -22.83 10.34
N PHE A 593 -24.17 -23.50 10.50
CA PHE A 593 -23.59 -23.82 11.79
C PHE A 593 -22.38 -22.93 12.03
N LEU A 594 -22.35 -22.26 13.18
CA LEU A 594 -21.21 -21.47 13.62
C LEU A 594 -20.64 -22.13 14.87
N THR A 595 -19.47 -22.75 14.73
CA THR A 595 -18.83 -23.49 15.82
C THR A 595 -17.53 -22.81 16.24
N SER A 596 -17.30 -22.69 17.54
CA SER A 596 -16.01 -22.27 18.09
C SER A 596 -15.54 -23.25 19.14
N ASN A 597 -14.44 -23.95 18.84
CA ASN A 597 -13.79 -24.86 19.76
C ASN A 597 -13.08 -24.11 20.90
N GLU A 598 -12.64 -22.87 20.64
CA GLU A 598 -11.96 -22.02 21.63
C GLU A 598 -12.93 -21.50 22.70
N LEU A 599 -14.15 -21.15 22.30
CA LEU A 599 -15.19 -20.66 23.21
C LEU A 599 -16.15 -21.76 23.67
N SER A 600 -16.01 -22.98 23.14
CA SER A 600 -16.93 -24.11 23.38
C SER A 600 -18.39 -23.79 23.09
N LYS A 601 -18.66 -23.06 22.00
CA LYS A 601 -20.01 -22.64 21.60
C LYS A 601 -20.37 -23.13 20.21
N ASN A 602 -21.63 -23.54 20.02
CA ASN A 602 -22.20 -23.91 18.72
C ASN A 602 -23.52 -23.16 18.51
N PHE A 603 -23.68 -22.51 17.36
CA PHE A 603 -24.90 -21.81 16.98
C PHE A 603 -25.45 -22.38 15.68
N THR A 604 -26.77 -22.50 15.59
CA THR A 604 -27.44 -23.02 14.39
C THR A 604 -28.53 -22.07 13.93
N ILE A 605 -28.52 -21.73 12.65
CA ILE A 605 -29.56 -20.91 12.01
C ILE A 605 -30.05 -21.62 10.77
N SER A 606 -31.37 -21.77 10.63
CA SER A 606 -31.99 -22.35 9.45
C SER A 606 -33.17 -21.51 8.96
N ASN A 607 -33.54 -21.70 7.69
CA ASN A 607 -34.73 -21.09 7.06
C ASN A 607 -36.05 -21.41 7.82
N GLY A 608 -36.10 -22.51 8.58
CA GLY A 608 -37.32 -22.98 9.25
C GLY A 608 -37.34 -22.87 10.78
N THR A 609 -36.36 -22.22 11.42
CA THR A 609 -36.34 -22.09 12.88
C THR A 609 -37.08 -20.83 13.33
N GLU A 610 -38.39 -20.96 13.62
CA GLU A 610 -39.01 -20.05 14.59
C GLU A 610 -38.48 -20.41 15.98
N PRO A 611 -37.70 -19.54 16.65
CA PRO A 611 -37.28 -19.81 18.01
C PRO A 611 -38.53 -19.89 18.91
N LYS A 612 -38.51 -20.77 19.91
CA LYS A 612 -39.57 -20.80 20.92
C LYS A 612 -39.63 -19.44 21.63
N GLY A 613 -40.60 -18.62 21.22
CA GLY A 613 -40.87 -17.30 21.76
C GLY A 613 -40.41 -16.16 20.86
N ASN A 614 -41.19 -15.84 19.81
CA ASN A 614 -41.29 -14.58 19.06
C ASN A 614 -40.02 -13.72 18.80
N ALA A 615 -38.81 -14.27 18.90
CA ALA A 615 -37.58 -13.56 18.63
C ALA A 615 -37.30 -13.64 17.12
N TYR A 616 -37.66 -12.58 16.40
CA TYR A 616 -37.43 -12.46 14.98
C TYR A 616 -35.93 -12.27 14.71
N VAL A 617 -35.24 -13.30 14.18
CA VAL A 617 -33.83 -13.24 13.76
C VAL A 617 -33.74 -12.66 12.34
N GLY A 618 -34.39 -11.52 12.08
CA GLY A 618 -34.39 -10.87 10.76
C GLY A 618 -34.95 -11.71 9.60
N PRO A 619 -35.13 -11.14 8.40
CA PRO A 619 -35.41 -11.91 7.19
C PRO A 619 -34.08 -12.50 6.70
N VAL A 620 -33.51 -13.44 7.45
CA VAL A 620 -32.20 -14.03 7.11
C VAL A 620 -32.27 -14.84 5.81
N LEU A 621 -33.47 -15.31 5.40
CA LEU A 621 -33.69 -16.06 4.15
C LEU A 621 -35.12 -15.86 3.59
N GLU A 622 -35.64 -14.63 3.49
CA GLU A 622 -36.84 -14.41 2.66
C GLU A 622 -36.47 -14.62 1.18
N ILE A 623 -36.85 -15.78 0.63
CA ILE A 623 -36.61 -16.13 -0.77
C ILE A 623 -37.33 -15.12 -1.65
N ASN A 624 -36.60 -14.14 -2.18
CA ASN A 624 -37.09 -13.33 -3.27
C ASN A 624 -37.02 -14.18 -4.54
N PRO A 625 -38.15 -14.62 -5.13
CA PRO A 625 -38.16 -15.61 -6.21
C PRO A 625 -37.57 -15.10 -7.54
N SER A 626 -37.14 -13.83 -7.60
CA SER A 626 -36.63 -13.15 -8.79
C SER A 626 -35.10 -12.99 -8.84
N THR A 627 -34.36 -13.37 -7.78
CA THR A 627 -32.90 -13.14 -7.71
C THR A 627 -32.10 -14.43 -7.50
N ASN A 628 -31.10 -14.64 -8.35
CA ASN A 628 -30.22 -15.82 -8.36
C ASN A 628 -29.12 -15.81 -7.27
N VAL A 629 -28.88 -14.65 -6.65
CA VAL A 629 -27.90 -14.46 -5.57
C VAL A 629 -28.65 -13.96 -4.35
N GLN A 630 -28.47 -14.63 -3.21
CA GLN A 630 -29.08 -14.21 -1.95
C GLN A 630 -28.00 -13.63 -1.03
N GLN A 631 -28.27 -12.45 -0.49
CA GLN A 631 -27.40 -11.77 0.47
C GLN A 631 -27.88 -12.08 1.89
N VAL A 632 -27.05 -12.76 2.67
CA VAL A 632 -27.34 -12.99 4.09
C VAL A 632 -26.65 -11.91 4.91
N ASN A 633 -27.45 -10.99 5.46
CA ASN A 633 -26.96 -10.00 6.42
C ASN A 633 -27.08 -10.58 7.83
N TRP A 634 -25.97 -11.12 8.34
CA TRP A 634 -25.90 -11.69 9.68
C TRP A 634 -25.44 -10.65 10.71
N ASN A 635 -26.32 -10.31 11.67
CA ASN A 635 -25.94 -9.52 12.83
C ASN A 635 -25.32 -10.42 13.91
N TRP A 636 -24.07 -10.16 14.29
CA TRP A 636 -23.38 -10.93 15.33
C TRP A 636 -24.14 -10.91 16.67
N PRO A 637 -24.47 -12.09 17.25
CA PRO A 637 -25.03 -12.24 18.60
C PRO A 637 -24.16 -11.61 19.69
N GLU A 638 -24.78 -11.23 20.81
CA GLU A 638 -24.10 -10.45 21.86
C GLU A 638 -22.86 -11.16 22.45
N CYS A 639 -22.92 -12.48 22.61
CA CYS A 639 -21.80 -13.28 23.13
C CYS A 639 -20.69 -13.57 22.11
N LEU A 640 -20.76 -13.03 20.88
CA LEU A 640 -19.70 -13.08 19.88
C LEU A 640 -19.02 -11.71 19.68
N VAL A 641 -19.37 -10.75 20.54
CA VAL A 641 -19.01 -9.34 20.47
C VAL A 641 -18.40 -8.91 21.81
N GLY A 642 -17.38 -8.04 21.81
CA GLY A 642 -16.74 -7.61 23.05
C GLY A 642 -15.86 -6.36 22.91
N ASP A 643 -15.87 -5.55 23.98
CA ASP A 643 -15.07 -4.32 24.09
C ASP A 643 -13.66 -4.63 24.64
N GLU A 644 -12.68 -3.78 24.35
CA GLU A 644 -11.24 -3.99 24.67
C GLU A 644 -10.89 -4.10 26.17
N HIS A 645 -11.84 -3.97 27.07
CA HIS A 645 -11.57 -3.99 28.52
C HIS A 645 -11.52 -5.44 29.03
N SER A 646 -10.30 -5.88 29.32
CA SER A 646 -9.92 -7.20 29.83
C SER A 646 -10.83 -7.72 30.95
N GLY A 647 -11.61 -8.74 30.61
CA GLY A 647 -12.25 -9.69 31.51
C GLY A 647 -12.43 -11.00 30.75
N SER A 648 -12.37 -12.15 31.41
CA SER A 648 -12.32 -13.50 30.82
C SER A 648 -13.59 -13.94 30.07
N GLY A 649 -14.34 -13.02 29.47
CA GLY A 649 -15.57 -13.24 28.73
C GLY A 649 -15.72 -12.37 27.48
N SER A 650 -14.65 -11.76 26.95
CA SER A 650 -14.72 -11.05 25.66
C SER A 650 -14.59 -12.05 24.51
N ALA A 651 -15.68 -12.35 23.81
CA ALA A 651 -15.66 -13.34 22.75
C ALA A 651 -14.82 -12.89 21.55
N ARG A 652 -13.63 -13.49 21.46
CA ARG A 652 -12.68 -13.44 20.35
C ARG A 652 -12.24 -14.88 20.15
N GLY A 653 -12.15 -15.32 18.91
CA GLY A 653 -11.69 -16.67 18.64
C GLY A 653 -11.78 -17.07 17.18
N SER A 654 -11.23 -18.25 16.93
CA SER A 654 -11.38 -18.97 15.66
C SER A 654 -12.78 -19.59 15.61
N TYR A 655 -13.52 -19.29 14.55
CA TYR A 655 -14.83 -19.87 14.26
C TYR A 655 -14.74 -20.69 12.98
N ASN A 656 -15.49 -21.78 12.93
CA ASN A 656 -15.74 -22.49 11.69
C ASN A 656 -17.21 -22.29 11.32
N ILE A 657 -17.45 -21.77 10.12
CA ILE A 657 -18.79 -21.63 9.56
C ILE A 657 -19.01 -22.80 8.63
N SER A 658 -19.86 -23.74 9.03
CA SER A 658 -20.26 -24.86 8.21
C SER A 658 -21.63 -24.56 7.60
N ILE A 659 -21.69 -24.48 6.28
CA ILE A 659 -22.92 -24.25 5.53
C ILE A 659 -23.38 -25.60 5.00
N HIS A 660 -24.50 -26.07 5.51
CA HIS A 660 -25.13 -27.32 5.10
C HIS A 660 -26.31 -26.98 4.19
N GLN A 661 -26.25 -27.47 2.96
CA GLN A 661 -27.24 -27.18 1.92
C GLN A 661 -27.79 -28.48 1.37
N SER A 662 -29.12 -28.58 1.33
CA SER A 662 -29.83 -29.67 0.65
C SER A 662 -30.62 -29.14 -0.53
N PHE A 663 -30.50 -29.81 -1.68
CA PHE A 663 -31.27 -29.46 -2.87
C PHE A 663 -31.70 -30.72 -3.62
N LYS A 664 -32.84 -30.62 -4.30
CA LYS A 664 -33.34 -31.71 -5.14
C LYS A 664 -33.10 -31.38 -6.59
N TRP A 665 -32.43 -32.29 -7.31
CA TRP A 665 -32.16 -32.17 -8.73
C TRP A 665 -32.57 -33.46 -9.45
N ASP A 666 -33.42 -33.33 -10.47
CA ASP A 666 -33.96 -34.45 -11.26
C ASP A 666 -34.48 -35.63 -10.41
N GLY A 667 -35.33 -35.31 -9.43
CA GLY A 667 -35.92 -36.32 -8.54
C GLY A 667 -35.00 -36.84 -7.43
N LYS A 668 -33.69 -36.57 -7.48
CA LYS A 668 -32.68 -37.06 -6.53
C LYS A 668 -32.26 -35.97 -5.54
N ASP A 669 -32.14 -36.33 -4.26
CA ASP A 669 -31.71 -35.40 -3.20
C ASP A 669 -30.17 -35.35 -3.15
N TYR A 670 -29.62 -34.13 -3.13
CA TYR A 670 -28.20 -33.82 -3.01
C TYR A 670 -27.95 -33.04 -1.72
N TYR A 671 -26.78 -33.25 -1.14
CA TYR A 671 -26.34 -32.61 0.09
C TYR A 671 -24.89 -32.14 -0.05
N THR A 672 -24.64 -30.89 0.31
CA THR A 672 -23.30 -30.28 0.28
C THR A 672 -23.00 -29.58 1.60
N ILE A 673 -21.79 -29.78 2.12
CA ILE A 673 -21.25 -29.08 3.27
C ILE A 673 -20.10 -28.20 2.78
N PHE A 674 -20.14 -26.91 3.11
CA PHE A 674 -19.02 -26.00 2.91
C PHE A 674 -18.50 -25.54 4.27
N ASP A 675 -17.23 -25.79 4.54
CA ASP A 675 -16.56 -25.30 5.75
C ASP A 675 -15.73 -24.05 5.42
N LEU A 676 -16.03 -22.95 6.10
CA LEU A 676 -15.29 -21.71 6.02
C LEU A 676 -14.69 -21.38 7.38
N PRO A 677 -13.37 -21.56 7.57
CA PRO A 677 -12.71 -21.11 8.79
C PRO A 677 -12.58 -19.58 8.78
N VAL A 678 -13.14 -18.93 9.78
CA VAL A 678 -13.11 -17.48 9.96
C VAL A 678 -12.48 -17.15 11.32
N ASN A 679 -11.47 -16.29 11.34
CA ASN A 679 -10.85 -15.84 12.57
C ASN A 679 -11.27 -14.39 12.85
N ILE A 680 -11.90 -14.13 13.99
CA ILE A 680 -12.44 -12.82 14.34
C ILE A 680 -11.51 -12.16 15.34
N THR A 681 -10.82 -11.11 14.89
CA THR A 681 -9.80 -10.40 15.68
C THR A 681 -10.18 -8.96 16.03
N ASN A 682 -11.30 -8.43 15.50
CA ASN A 682 -11.67 -7.02 15.63
C ASN A 682 -12.73 -6.81 16.71
N ALA A 683 -12.71 -5.64 17.35
CA ALA A 683 -13.74 -5.23 18.31
C ALA A 683 -15.03 -4.87 17.58
N ILE A 684 -16.13 -5.51 17.95
CA ILE A 684 -17.47 -5.14 17.53
C ILE A 684 -18.11 -4.44 18.75
N SER A 685 -18.77 -3.30 18.55
CA SER A 685 -19.42 -2.58 19.65
C SER A 685 -20.72 -3.26 20.08
N LYS A 686 -20.99 -3.28 21.38
CA LYS A 686 -22.29 -3.70 21.92
C LYS A 686 -23.42 -2.81 21.35
N SER A 687 -24.57 -3.43 21.08
CA SER A 687 -25.80 -2.76 20.65
C SER A 687 -26.99 -3.51 21.25
N ASP A 688 -28.03 -2.78 21.65
CA ASP A 688 -29.24 -3.32 22.28
C ASP A 688 -30.14 -4.07 21.27
N ASP A 689 -29.89 -3.91 19.96
CA ASP A 689 -30.63 -4.57 18.88
C ASP A 689 -30.09 -5.99 18.55
N ARG A 690 -29.17 -6.53 19.37
CA ARG A 690 -28.52 -7.83 19.13
C ARG A 690 -29.30 -8.98 19.76
N VAL A 691 -29.30 -10.13 19.10
CA VAL A 691 -29.99 -11.34 19.57
C VAL A 691 -29.26 -11.96 20.77
N ASP A 692 -30.01 -12.31 21.82
CA ASP A 692 -29.50 -13.03 23.00
C ASP A 692 -28.99 -14.41 22.58
N CYS A 693 -27.76 -14.73 22.97
CA CYS A 693 -27.12 -16.00 22.63
C CYS A 693 -27.83 -17.22 23.19
N LYS A 694 -28.55 -17.10 24.31
CA LYS A 694 -29.32 -18.23 24.87
C LYS A 694 -30.39 -18.76 23.91
N LEU A 695 -30.82 -17.96 22.94
CA LEU A 695 -31.80 -18.35 21.93
C LEU A 695 -31.19 -19.13 20.76
N LEU A 696 -29.87 -19.06 20.58
CA LEU A 696 -29.16 -19.62 19.41
C LEU A 696 -28.12 -20.68 19.79
N GLU A 697 -27.75 -20.78 21.07
CA GLU A 697 -26.69 -21.64 21.59
C GLU A 697 -27.19 -23.08 21.79
N ASN A 698 -26.51 -24.03 21.15
CA ASN A 698 -26.71 -25.47 21.34
C ASN A 698 -25.54 -26.05 22.14
N ASP A 699 -25.81 -27.08 22.95
CA ASP A 699 -24.77 -27.79 23.70
C ASP A 699 -23.77 -28.45 22.73
N LEU A 700 -22.48 -28.24 22.97
CA LEU A 700 -21.41 -28.78 22.15
C LEU A 700 -21.15 -30.24 22.57
N LEU A 701 -21.57 -31.18 21.74
CA LEU A 701 -21.36 -32.62 21.97
C LEU A 701 -19.86 -32.94 21.95
N LYS A 702 -19.38 -33.73 22.90
CA LYS A 702 -17.98 -34.18 22.91
C LYS A 702 -17.72 -35.16 21.76
N PRO A 703 -16.47 -35.28 21.26
CA PRO A 703 -16.13 -36.22 20.18
C PRO A 703 -16.61 -37.66 20.44
N ASP A 704 -16.55 -38.12 21.69
CA ASP A 704 -16.99 -39.45 22.11
C ASP A 704 -18.53 -39.57 22.16
N GLU A 705 -19.24 -38.48 22.45
CA GLU A 705 -20.70 -38.38 22.45
C GLU A 705 -21.24 -38.30 21.00
N ILE A 706 -20.51 -37.64 20.08
CA ILE A 706 -20.80 -37.64 18.64
C ILE A 706 -20.61 -39.04 18.05
N ALA A 707 -19.57 -39.76 18.49
CA ALA A 707 -19.29 -41.13 18.04
C ALA A 707 -20.27 -42.17 18.63
N ALA A 708 -20.89 -41.89 19.78
CA ALA A 708 -21.84 -42.76 20.47
C ALA A 708 -23.33 -42.39 20.21
N SER A 709 -23.59 -41.22 19.64
CA SER A 709 -24.94 -40.76 19.28
C SER A 709 -25.47 -41.54 18.08
N ASN A 710 -26.52 -42.34 18.30
CA ASN A 710 -27.36 -42.90 17.22
C ASN A 710 -28.41 -41.90 16.71
N ASP A 711 -28.52 -40.72 17.34
CA ASP A 711 -29.37 -39.65 16.84
C ASP A 711 -28.72 -39.05 15.60
N THR A 712 -29.36 -39.29 14.46
CA THR A 712 -29.10 -38.54 13.26
C THR A 712 -29.48 -37.08 13.54
N LEU A 713 -28.48 -36.19 13.50
CA LEU A 713 -28.73 -34.78 13.18
C LEU A 713 -29.74 -34.74 12.02
N PRO A 714 -30.74 -33.83 12.04
CA PRO A 714 -31.89 -33.94 11.16
C PRO A 714 -31.45 -34.08 9.70
N GLY A 715 -31.64 -35.29 9.15
CA GLY A 715 -31.41 -35.63 7.75
C GLY A 715 -30.00 -36.09 7.38
N GLN A 716 -29.57 -37.28 7.83
CA GLN A 716 -28.65 -38.12 7.07
C GLN A 716 -29.24 -39.51 6.83
N PRO A 717 -29.48 -39.91 5.56
CA PRO A 717 -29.59 -41.31 5.18
C PRO A 717 -28.36 -41.67 4.35
N TRP A 718 -27.43 -42.44 4.93
CA TRP A 718 -26.59 -43.31 4.11
C TRP A 718 -26.63 -44.71 4.68
N VAL A 719 -26.99 -45.63 3.78
CA VAL A 719 -26.88 -47.08 3.81
C VAL A 719 -28.05 -47.82 4.47
N ASP A 720 -29.10 -48.07 3.67
CA ASP A 720 -29.76 -49.38 3.77
C ASP A 720 -28.84 -50.41 3.10
N ALA A 721 -28.42 -51.38 3.91
CA ALA A 721 -27.68 -52.54 3.47
C ALA A 721 -28.61 -53.47 2.68
N ASP A 722 -28.35 -53.60 1.38
CA ASP A 722 -28.73 -54.78 0.60
C ASP A 722 -27.55 -55.19 -0.29
N ALA A 723 -26.62 -55.91 0.33
CA ALA A 723 -25.68 -56.78 -0.36
C ALA A 723 -25.90 -58.20 0.19
N SER A 724 -26.87 -58.90 -0.38
CA SER A 724 -27.01 -60.34 -0.24
C SER A 724 -25.94 -61.05 -1.07
N ASP A 725 -25.05 -61.75 -0.35
CA ASP A 725 -24.51 -63.10 -0.61
C ASP A 725 -24.15 -63.55 -2.04
N GLY A 726 -22.92 -64.05 -2.20
CA GLY A 726 -22.59 -65.05 -3.23
C GLY A 726 -21.34 -64.82 -4.09
N GLY A 727 -20.23 -65.48 -3.72
CA GLY A 727 -19.47 -66.33 -4.65
C GLY A 727 -18.17 -65.83 -5.29
N ASN A 728 -17.04 -66.33 -4.75
CA ASN A 728 -15.83 -66.83 -5.43
C ASN A 728 -15.24 -66.08 -6.66
N SER A 729 -13.99 -65.62 -6.55
CA SER A 729 -12.80 -66.36 -7.02
C SER A 729 -11.52 -65.52 -7.09
N SER A 730 -10.52 -65.97 -6.33
CA SER A 730 -9.08 -66.06 -6.62
C SER A 730 -8.37 -65.13 -7.65
N SER A 731 -7.37 -64.41 -7.09
CA SER A 731 -5.94 -64.41 -7.46
C SER A 731 -5.42 -63.81 -8.78
N SER A 732 -4.29 -63.11 -8.62
CA SER A 732 -3.03 -63.16 -9.41
C SER A 732 -2.70 -62.02 -10.40
N SER A 733 -1.70 -61.23 -9.98
CA SER A 733 -0.41 -60.89 -10.63
C SER A 733 -0.24 -60.70 -12.14
N GLY A 734 0.58 -59.68 -12.47
CA GLY A 734 1.37 -59.53 -13.72
C GLY A 734 0.77 -58.51 -14.70
N GLY A 735 1.46 -57.57 -15.34
CA GLY A 735 2.88 -57.43 -15.66
C GLY A 735 3.03 -57.22 -17.18
N GLY A 736 3.49 -56.03 -17.63
CA GLY A 736 3.94 -55.69 -19.00
C GLY A 736 2.84 -55.56 -20.07
N GLU A 737 3.00 -54.86 -21.20
CA GLU A 737 4.04 -54.00 -21.76
C GLU A 737 3.52 -53.45 -23.11
N THR A 738 4.05 -52.31 -23.56
CA THR A 738 4.28 -51.88 -24.97
C THR A 738 3.18 -51.32 -25.90
N ASN A 739 3.60 -50.19 -26.53
CA ASN A 739 3.48 -49.76 -27.95
C ASN A 739 2.09 -49.44 -28.53
N SER A 740 1.90 -48.55 -29.50
CA SER A 740 2.69 -47.66 -30.36
C SER A 740 1.67 -46.72 -31.05
N GLY A 741 1.98 -45.46 -31.37
CA GLY A 741 2.33 -45.03 -32.74
C GLY A 741 1.12 -44.73 -33.66
N GLY A 742 1.03 -43.52 -34.22
CA GLY A 742 0.20 -43.29 -35.41
C GLY A 742 -0.36 -41.88 -35.64
N ARG A 743 0.31 -41.12 -36.52
CA ARG A 743 -0.12 -39.85 -37.13
C ARG A 743 -1.13 -40.10 -38.28
N VAL A 744 -1.92 -39.07 -38.65
CA VAL A 744 -2.24 -38.57 -40.03
C VAL A 744 -3.72 -38.11 -40.21
N ARG A 745 -3.91 -36.77 -40.22
CA ARG A 745 -4.40 -35.88 -41.31
C ARG A 745 -5.72 -36.15 -42.09
N GLY A 746 -6.58 -35.12 -42.16
CA GLY A 746 -7.54 -34.82 -43.26
C GLY A 746 -8.82 -34.08 -42.78
N THR A 747 -8.92 -32.74 -42.78
CA THR A 747 -9.36 -31.78 -43.83
C THR A 747 -10.87 -31.62 -44.13
N MET A 748 -11.35 -30.39 -43.87
CA MET A 748 -12.18 -29.47 -44.71
C MET A 748 -13.73 -29.32 -44.57
N LYS A 749 -14.12 -28.02 -44.42
CA LYS A 749 -15.36 -27.26 -44.78
C LYS A 749 -16.60 -27.48 -43.88
N GLN A 750 -17.40 -26.48 -43.43
CA GLN A 750 -17.91 -25.21 -43.99
C GLN A 750 -18.39 -24.27 -42.83
N TRP A 751 -18.01 -22.98 -42.80
CA TRP A 751 -18.83 -21.74 -42.95
C TRP A 751 -19.98 -21.45 -41.95
N GLY A 752 -19.90 -20.29 -41.29
CA GLY A 752 -21.00 -19.62 -40.58
C GLY A 752 -20.54 -18.30 -39.90
N LEU A 753 -20.78 -17.17 -40.57
CA LEU A 753 -20.55 -15.78 -40.13
C LEU A 753 -21.29 -15.42 -38.83
N PHE A 754 -20.67 -14.60 -37.96
CA PHE A 754 -21.38 -13.50 -37.28
C PHE A 754 -20.42 -12.31 -37.08
N ALA A 755 -20.85 -11.16 -37.60
CA ALA A 755 -20.16 -9.89 -37.54
C ALA A 755 -20.54 -9.11 -36.28
N MET A 756 -19.60 -8.42 -35.66
CA MET A 756 -19.88 -7.20 -34.89
C MET A 756 -18.94 -6.09 -35.33
N VAL A 757 -19.57 -4.95 -35.58
CA VAL A 757 -19.08 -3.77 -36.28
C VAL A 757 -18.06 -3.02 -35.42
N VAL A 758 -16.84 -2.92 -35.94
CA VAL A 758 -15.86 -1.90 -35.54
C VAL A 758 -15.75 -0.92 -36.70
N GLY A 759 -16.23 0.30 -36.51
CA GLY A 759 -15.82 1.48 -37.27
C GLY A 759 -15.41 2.52 -36.23
N GLY A 760 -14.19 3.04 -36.15
CA GLY A 760 -13.16 3.21 -37.17
C GLY A 760 -13.20 4.66 -37.62
N LEU A 761 -12.26 5.49 -37.15
CA LEU A 761 -11.65 6.49 -38.02
C LEU A 761 -10.22 6.79 -37.59
N LEU A 762 -9.33 6.47 -38.52
CA LEU A 762 -7.89 6.62 -38.53
C LEU A 762 -7.47 8.08 -38.77
N LEU A 763 -6.30 8.42 -38.19
CA LEU A 763 -5.17 9.16 -38.79
C LEU A 763 -5.47 10.14 -39.93
N VAL A 764 -5.37 11.44 -39.63
CA VAL A 764 -4.42 12.39 -40.26
C VAL A 764 -3.87 13.29 -39.17
#